data_AF-A0A022L163-F1
#
_entry.id   AF-A0A022L163-F1
#
_cell.length_a   1.000
_cell.length_b   1.000
_cell.length_c   1.000
_cell.angle_alpha   90.00
_cell.angle_beta   90.00
_cell.angle_gamma   90.00
#
_symmetry.space_group_name_H-M   'P 1'
#
loop_
_entity.id
_entity.type
_entity.pdbx_description
1 polymer ?
#
loop_
_entity_poly.entity_id
_entity_poly.type
_entity_poly.pdbx_seq_one_letter_code
_entity_poly.pdbx_strand_id
1 'polypeptide(L)'
;MRDPRSPRSRGALPLRAATLLTTALLVTGVAAPAGAIGEDGPFEVPLESTTLPIAPGSATAVPLDSLLEDATQTELDHGTARLEIPAELPAEQASRMTLGEDGDTLTIQDEGTWGIVGRDIVFTPAPGVVGGELPIALTIESIHGHRSEPVTLTPVVLASTDTEGRGSAGEPVELTPDELVPEGGRIQLQLDALPAGSAKTQDGSSLYIPEQGRWVASADDATVTYEPSGTRLGRQPDPVRYLVVDEEGGPLSSGRVAVTVPVISDLYHSAPFGEDIVYSVGEAQQFVDPSTLALVPPPGDAAEVISETEVVVPGQGTWTLDRDTATVRFSPESPLVDQAAAMGVRGGDGEGAEAAPALLSPSYPLLVDRTQAALPGETLVFDLSVGVRDVRADSIRFDPEPLSEDAIISGNGLALRQPGEGTWRIEEESRTITMTPDASFRGESTPVGIIGSGVYADNPVDAALTAVVSPTIATLRDDEERTAPGAAITVDVLANDTAGSGSQALVPSSLKIRSMQATNLADLWDGTGERLVVPSEGEYSVAQNGSITFTPEEGFVGRTSPIIYVVWDSQGIPTQASLTIEVDPAVAGGGEPRTDPSGINSLLAGLLPASRSTSVVFGTVVLLLMFAGVISLWIGSRMELDRRDWED
;
A
#
# COMPACT_ATOMS: atom_id res chain seq x y z
N MET A 1 34.64 -58.73 37.77
CA MET A 1 34.37 -60.00 38.46
C MET A 1 33.47 -60.83 37.54
N ARG A 2 34.04 -61.91 36.97
CA ARG A 2 33.44 -63.04 36.22
C ARG A 2 32.54 -62.76 34.99
N ASP A 3 33.17 -62.91 33.84
CA ASP A 3 32.70 -63.70 32.67
C ASP A 3 32.52 -65.20 33.09
N PRO A 4 31.72 -66.07 32.43
CA PRO A 4 32.19 -66.68 31.16
C PRO A 4 31.11 -67.23 30.16
N ARG A 5 31.47 -67.27 28.88
CA ARG A 5 31.53 -68.46 27.96
C ARG A 5 30.93 -68.28 26.55
N SER A 6 31.83 -68.20 25.59
CA SER A 6 31.70 -68.73 24.21
C SER A 6 31.74 -70.27 24.17
N PRO A 7 31.43 -70.91 23.01
CA PRO A 7 32.56 -71.43 22.21
C PRO A 7 32.39 -71.35 20.67
N ARG A 8 33.55 -71.25 20.01
CA ARG A 8 33.80 -71.56 18.59
C ARG A 8 33.83 -73.08 18.36
N SER A 9 33.45 -73.56 17.17
CA SER A 9 34.08 -74.77 16.59
C SER A 9 34.08 -74.77 15.06
N ARG A 10 35.27 -75.08 14.52
CA ARG A 10 35.61 -75.42 13.13
C ARG A 10 35.16 -76.84 12.75
N GLY A 11 34.92 -77.06 11.46
CA GLY A 11 35.01 -78.37 10.78
C GLY A 11 34.87 -78.12 9.26
N ALA A 12 35.95 -78.13 8.48
CA ALA A 12 36.62 -79.29 7.85
C ALA A 12 35.88 -79.83 6.60
N LEU A 13 36.59 -79.77 5.47
CA LEU A 13 36.29 -80.27 4.12
C LEU A 13 35.88 -81.76 4.08
N PRO A 14 35.30 -82.22 2.95
CA PRO A 14 36.14 -82.98 2.03
C PRO A 14 36.02 -82.58 0.55
N LEU A 15 37.20 -82.58 -0.08
CA LEU A 15 37.46 -82.72 -1.52
C LEU A 15 36.56 -83.78 -2.18
N ARG A 16 35.96 -83.44 -3.31
CA ARG A 16 35.74 -84.40 -4.41
C ARG A 16 36.27 -83.80 -5.70
N ALA A 17 37.34 -84.42 -6.17
CA ALA A 17 37.92 -84.22 -7.49
C ALA A 17 36.96 -84.74 -8.56
N ALA A 18 36.73 -83.93 -9.58
CA ALA A 18 36.31 -84.40 -10.90
C ALA A 18 37.22 -83.71 -11.93
N THR A 19 38.28 -84.44 -12.28
CA THR A 19 39.11 -84.22 -13.47
C THR A 19 38.26 -84.29 -14.72
N LEU A 20 38.21 -83.19 -15.48
CA LEU A 20 37.98 -83.22 -16.92
C LEU A 20 39.11 -82.41 -17.56
N LEU A 21 39.98 -83.14 -18.28
CA LEU A 21 40.93 -82.58 -19.21
C LEU A 21 40.15 -81.82 -20.29
N THR A 22 40.39 -80.52 -20.38
CA THR A 22 40.16 -79.78 -21.62
C THR A 22 41.45 -79.08 -22.01
N THR A 23 41.94 -79.52 -23.15
CA THR A 23 43.11 -79.11 -23.90
C THR A 23 43.30 -77.59 -23.91
N ALA A 24 44.36 -77.11 -23.25
CA ALA A 24 44.82 -75.74 -23.44
C ALA A 24 45.46 -75.64 -24.84
N LEU A 25 44.67 -75.23 -25.83
CA LEU A 25 45.22 -74.65 -27.05
C LEU A 25 45.62 -73.22 -26.69
N LEU A 26 46.90 -73.03 -26.38
CA LEU A 26 47.51 -71.72 -26.24
C LEU A 26 47.59 -71.10 -27.64
N VAL A 27 46.49 -70.48 -28.09
CA VAL A 27 46.57 -69.45 -29.14
C VAL A 27 47.00 -68.20 -28.41
N THR A 28 48.29 -67.90 -28.47
CA THR A 28 48.80 -66.54 -28.22
C THR A 28 48.27 -65.65 -29.34
N GLY A 29 47.00 -65.27 -29.25
CA GLY A 29 46.52 -64.06 -29.88
C GLY A 29 47.18 -62.92 -29.11
N VAL A 30 48.11 -62.24 -29.75
CA VAL A 30 48.59 -60.95 -29.28
C VAL A 30 47.37 -60.05 -29.23
N ALA A 31 46.78 -59.85 -28.05
CA ALA A 31 45.91 -58.71 -27.84
C ALA A 31 46.83 -57.50 -28.03
N ALA A 32 46.66 -56.79 -29.14
CA ALA A 32 47.22 -55.46 -29.27
C ALA A 32 46.79 -54.65 -28.02
N PRO A 33 47.62 -53.71 -27.52
CA PRO A 33 47.11 -52.76 -26.54
C PRO A 33 45.83 -52.14 -27.12
N ALA A 34 44.74 -52.08 -26.35
CA ALA A 34 43.59 -51.29 -26.75
C ALA A 34 44.12 -49.87 -27.00
N GLY A 35 44.15 -49.46 -28.26
CA GLY A 35 44.54 -48.10 -28.64
C GLY A 35 43.54 -47.13 -28.02
N ALA A 36 44.01 -45.94 -27.65
CA ALA A 36 43.11 -44.95 -27.10
C ALA A 36 42.07 -44.54 -28.16
N ILE A 37 40.87 -44.15 -27.74
CA ILE A 37 39.79 -43.84 -28.66
C ILE A 37 40.20 -42.71 -29.61
N GLY A 38 39.97 -42.95 -30.90
CA GLY A 38 40.34 -42.04 -31.97
C GLY A 38 41.84 -41.81 -32.13
N GLU A 39 42.73 -42.69 -31.64
CA GLU A 39 44.18 -42.60 -31.92
C GLU A 39 44.50 -42.90 -33.40
N ASP A 40 43.72 -43.78 -34.03
CA ASP A 40 43.97 -44.30 -35.39
C ASP A 40 42.98 -43.80 -36.48
N GLY A 41 42.12 -42.83 -36.17
CA GLY A 41 41.13 -42.29 -37.11
C GLY A 41 39.71 -42.17 -36.53
N PRO A 42 38.67 -42.08 -37.39
CA PRO A 42 37.28 -42.11 -36.95
C PRO A 42 36.95 -43.37 -36.13
N PHE A 43 36.03 -43.25 -35.19
CA PHE A 43 35.66 -44.31 -34.25
C PHE A 43 34.14 -44.34 -34.01
N GLU A 44 33.61 -45.47 -33.55
CA GLU A 44 32.21 -45.57 -33.10
C GLU A 44 32.06 -44.96 -31.70
N VAL A 45 31.00 -44.18 -31.45
CA VAL A 45 30.75 -43.60 -30.13
C VAL A 45 30.47 -44.73 -29.12
N PRO A 46 31.26 -44.85 -28.03
CA PRO A 46 31.10 -45.90 -27.03
C PRO A 46 29.89 -45.60 -26.12
N LEU A 47 28.70 -46.03 -26.54
CA LEU A 47 27.45 -45.76 -25.81
C LEU A 47 27.06 -46.93 -24.89
N GLU A 48 26.63 -46.62 -23.68
CA GLU A 48 25.86 -47.56 -22.84
C GLU A 48 24.39 -47.62 -23.26
N SER A 49 23.89 -46.52 -23.83
CA SER A 49 22.49 -46.40 -24.24
C SER A 49 22.34 -45.58 -25.51
N THR A 50 21.48 -46.05 -26.41
CA THR A 50 21.05 -45.31 -27.62
C THR A 50 19.72 -44.59 -27.40
N THR A 51 19.19 -44.56 -26.17
CA THR A 51 17.90 -43.93 -25.86
C THR A 51 18.10 -42.58 -25.20
N LEU A 52 17.33 -41.59 -25.61
CA LEU A 52 17.26 -40.28 -24.97
C LEU A 52 15.99 -40.18 -24.13
N PRO A 53 16.07 -40.38 -22.81
CA PRO A 53 14.91 -40.27 -21.95
C PRO A 53 14.41 -38.81 -21.91
N ILE A 54 13.11 -38.62 -22.13
CA ILE A 54 12.47 -37.29 -22.10
C ILE A 54 11.26 -37.28 -21.17
N ALA A 55 11.19 -36.27 -20.32
CA ALA A 55 10.06 -36.02 -19.45
C ALA A 55 8.86 -35.51 -20.27
N PRO A 56 7.64 -36.01 -20.01
CA PRO A 56 6.48 -35.67 -20.82
C PRO A 56 6.11 -34.19 -20.70
N GLY A 57 6.24 -33.45 -21.80
CA GLY A 57 5.85 -32.04 -21.93
C GLY A 57 6.69 -31.07 -21.11
N SER A 58 7.94 -31.44 -20.79
CA SER A 58 8.89 -30.63 -20.02
C SER A 58 10.26 -30.67 -20.66
N ALA A 59 11.03 -29.58 -20.48
CA ALA A 59 12.41 -29.56 -20.93
C ALA A 59 13.22 -30.61 -20.14
N THR A 60 13.97 -31.46 -20.84
CA THR A 60 14.73 -32.54 -20.23
C THR A 60 16.18 -32.44 -20.63
N ALA A 61 17.07 -32.36 -19.64
CA ALA A 61 18.51 -32.44 -19.83
C ALA A 61 18.97 -33.89 -19.61
N VAL A 62 19.71 -34.44 -20.57
CA VAL A 62 20.34 -35.75 -20.50
C VAL A 62 21.85 -35.53 -20.55
N PRO A 63 22.59 -35.77 -19.45
CA PRO A 63 24.04 -35.66 -19.46
C PRO A 63 24.65 -36.58 -20.51
N LEU A 64 25.62 -36.08 -21.28
CA LEU A 64 26.34 -36.91 -22.26
C LEU A 64 27.04 -38.09 -21.57
N ASP A 65 27.58 -37.85 -20.36
CA ASP A 65 28.28 -38.88 -19.58
C ASP A 65 27.34 -40.06 -19.26
N SER A 66 26.04 -39.83 -19.02
CA SER A 66 25.06 -40.90 -18.73
C SER A 66 24.67 -41.74 -19.97
N LEU A 67 25.17 -41.40 -21.16
CA LEU A 67 24.95 -42.15 -22.40
C LEU A 67 26.19 -42.96 -22.80
N LEU A 68 27.36 -42.66 -22.22
CA LEU A 68 28.68 -43.12 -22.64
C LEU A 68 29.24 -44.18 -21.70
N GLU A 69 29.98 -45.16 -22.24
CA GLU A 69 30.65 -46.18 -21.42
C GLU A 69 31.64 -45.52 -20.45
N ASP A 70 31.51 -45.80 -19.14
CA ASP A 70 32.30 -45.21 -18.05
C ASP A 70 33.81 -45.16 -18.33
N ALA A 71 34.35 -46.26 -18.86
CA ALA A 71 35.78 -46.42 -19.11
C ALA A 71 36.31 -45.46 -20.18
N THR A 72 35.43 -44.89 -21.01
CA THR A 72 35.76 -44.16 -22.23
C THR A 72 35.45 -42.67 -22.18
N GLN A 73 34.64 -42.24 -21.22
CA GLN A 73 34.23 -40.83 -21.05
C GLN A 73 35.44 -39.90 -21.06
N THR A 74 36.50 -40.21 -20.32
CA THR A 74 37.70 -39.33 -20.26
C THR A 74 38.53 -39.24 -21.54
N GLU A 75 38.26 -40.11 -22.52
CA GLU A 75 38.93 -40.11 -23.83
C GLU A 75 38.20 -39.26 -24.88
N LEU A 76 37.06 -38.66 -24.52
CA LEU A 76 36.22 -37.83 -25.40
C LEU A 76 36.24 -36.34 -25.02
N ASP A 77 36.28 -35.48 -26.03
CA ASP A 77 36.14 -34.03 -25.87
C ASP A 77 34.66 -33.64 -26.00
N HIS A 78 33.99 -33.53 -24.86
CA HIS A 78 32.56 -33.23 -24.75
C HIS A 78 32.17 -31.88 -25.36
N GLY A 79 33.09 -30.91 -25.44
CA GLY A 79 32.82 -29.61 -26.06
C GLY A 79 32.70 -29.67 -27.59
N THR A 80 33.09 -30.80 -28.19
CA THR A 80 33.06 -31.01 -29.65
C THR A 80 31.84 -31.80 -30.12
N ALA A 81 30.96 -32.17 -29.18
CA ALA A 81 29.69 -32.84 -29.46
C ALA A 81 28.85 -31.98 -30.42
N ARG A 82 28.30 -32.60 -31.48
CA ARG A 82 27.47 -31.95 -32.49
C ARG A 82 26.28 -32.81 -32.83
N LEU A 83 25.11 -32.19 -32.94
CA LEU A 83 23.89 -32.78 -33.45
C LEU A 83 23.95 -32.86 -34.98
N GLU A 84 23.34 -33.90 -35.54
CA GLU A 84 23.21 -34.12 -36.96
C GLU A 84 21.82 -34.68 -37.29
N ILE A 85 21.41 -34.56 -38.57
CA ILE A 85 20.22 -35.23 -39.08
C ILE A 85 20.62 -36.67 -39.46
N PRO A 86 20.01 -37.72 -38.86
CA PRO A 86 20.37 -39.09 -39.19
C PRO A 86 20.28 -39.40 -40.70
N ALA A 87 21.34 -39.97 -41.26
CA ALA A 87 21.45 -40.24 -42.69
C ALA A 87 20.43 -41.25 -43.22
N GLU A 88 19.92 -42.13 -42.33
CA GLU A 88 18.97 -43.19 -42.67
C GLU A 88 17.49 -42.75 -42.58
N LEU A 89 17.22 -41.50 -42.18
CA LEU A 89 15.85 -41.02 -42.07
C LEU A 89 15.17 -40.87 -43.44
N PRO A 90 13.89 -41.28 -43.56
CA PRO A 90 13.04 -40.94 -44.71
C PRO A 90 13.06 -39.44 -45.01
N ALA A 91 13.11 -39.07 -46.30
CA ALA A 91 13.21 -37.68 -46.75
C ALA A 91 12.08 -36.77 -46.22
N GLU A 92 10.89 -37.32 -46.02
CA GLU A 92 9.76 -36.60 -45.42
C GLU A 92 10.04 -36.21 -43.97
N GLN A 93 10.56 -37.14 -43.17
CA GLN A 93 10.92 -36.89 -41.77
C GLN A 93 12.13 -35.95 -41.68
N ALA A 94 13.17 -36.17 -42.48
CA ALA A 94 14.34 -35.29 -42.54
C ALA A 94 13.96 -33.85 -42.94
N SER A 95 12.95 -33.66 -43.80
CA SER A 95 12.49 -32.32 -44.20
C SER A 95 11.83 -31.50 -43.09
N ARG A 96 11.40 -32.16 -41.99
CA ARG A 96 10.87 -31.51 -40.78
C ARG A 96 11.98 -31.05 -39.84
N MET A 97 13.23 -31.44 -40.10
CA MET A 97 14.38 -31.20 -39.22
C MET A 97 15.23 -30.06 -39.78
N THR A 98 15.60 -29.11 -38.92
CA THR A 98 16.46 -27.98 -39.25
C THR A 98 17.65 -27.97 -38.30
N LEU A 99 18.85 -28.20 -38.84
CA LEU A 99 20.10 -28.15 -38.08
C LEU A 99 20.61 -26.70 -38.01
N GLY A 100 21.04 -26.27 -36.82
CA GLY A 100 21.72 -25.00 -36.61
C GLY A 100 23.10 -24.95 -37.29
N GLU A 101 23.58 -23.75 -37.62
CA GLU A 101 24.84 -23.57 -38.36
C GLU A 101 26.05 -24.21 -37.66
N ASP A 102 26.07 -24.18 -36.33
CA ASP A 102 27.18 -24.69 -35.52
C ASP A 102 27.01 -26.16 -35.12
N GLY A 103 25.87 -26.79 -35.46
CA GLY A 103 25.54 -28.17 -35.07
C GLY A 103 25.12 -28.34 -33.59
N ASP A 104 25.02 -27.26 -32.82
CA ASP A 104 24.65 -27.34 -31.40
C ASP A 104 23.14 -27.39 -31.18
N THR A 105 22.34 -27.11 -32.20
CA THR A 105 20.87 -27.13 -32.13
C THR A 105 20.25 -27.86 -33.31
N LEU A 106 19.15 -28.56 -33.05
CA LEU A 106 18.38 -29.29 -34.05
C LEU A 106 16.89 -29.13 -33.74
N THR A 107 16.20 -28.37 -34.59
CA THR A 107 14.76 -28.12 -34.44
C THR A 107 13.97 -29.11 -35.28
N ILE A 108 12.97 -29.75 -34.67
CA ILE A 108 12.07 -30.69 -35.32
C ILE A 108 10.67 -30.07 -35.32
N GLN A 109 10.14 -29.81 -36.52
CA GLN A 109 8.81 -29.21 -36.68
C GLN A 109 7.74 -30.07 -35.99
N ASP A 110 6.88 -29.42 -35.21
CA ASP A 110 5.77 -30.02 -34.45
C ASP A 110 6.20 -30.96 -33.30
N GLU A 111 7.49 -31.04 -32.97
CA GLU A 111 8.00 -31.83 -31.84
C GLU A 111 8.72 -30.95 -30.80
N GLY A 112 9.76 -30.21 -31.21
CA GLY A 112 10.56 -29.44 -30.27
C GLY A 112 11.96 -29.14 -30.79
N THR A 113 12.84 -28.72 -29.88
CA THR A 113 14.24 -28.40 -30.19
C THR A 113 15.16 -29.23 -29.32
N TRP A 114 16.12 -29.89 -29.95
CA TRP A 114 17.28 -30.47 -29.29
C TRP A 114 18.41 -29.45 -29.28
N GLY A 115 19.12 -29.36 -28.17
CA GLY A 115 20.29 -28.50 -28.04
C GLY A 115 21.37 -29.14 -27.20
N ILE A 116 22.63 -28.79 -27.46
CA ILE A 116 23.75 -29.14 -26.59
C ILE A 116 24.05 -27.92 -25.70
N VAL A 117 23.88 -28.09 -24.39
CA VAL A 117 24.12 -27.04 -23.40
C VAL A 117 25.15 -27.53 -22.40
N GLY A 118 26.38 -27.05 -22.52
CA GLY A 118 27.49 -27.55 -21.70
C GLY A 118 27.80 -29.01 -22.04
N ARG A 119 27.50 -29.93 -21.10
CA ARG A 119 27.67 -31.38 -21.29
C ARG A 119 26.33 -32.11 -21.46
N ASP A 120 25.23 -31.37 -21.55
CA ASP A 120 23.89 -31.96 -21.59
C ASP A 120 23.29 -31.87 -22.98
N ILE A 121 22.63 -32.94 -23.42
CA ILE A 121 21.69 -32.92 -24.52
C ILE A 121 20.32 -32.52 -23.93
N VAL A 122 19.81 -31.36 -24.32
CA VAL A 122 18.56 -30.80 -23.82
C VAL A 122 17.48 -30.91 -24.88
N PHE A 123 16.39 -31.59 -24.57
CA PHE A 123 15.15 -31.52 -25.35
C PHE A 123 14.22 -30.47 -24.77
N THR A 124 13.78 -29.51 -25.58
CA THR A 124 12.74 -28.55 -25.24
C THR A 124 11.51 -28.80 -26.12
N PRO A 125 10.39 -29.31 -25.56
CA PRO A 125 9.21 -29.63 -26.34
C PRO A 125 8.55 -28.35 -26.90
N ALA A 126 7.94 -28.47 -28.08
CA ALA A 126 7.07 -27.42 -28.59
C ALA A 126 5.80 -27.31 -27.71
N PRO A 127 5.12 -26.14 -27.68
CA PRO A 127 3.92 -25.96 -26.86
C PRO A 127 2.85 -27.03 -27.13
N GLY A 128 2.41 -27.73 -26.07
CA GLY A 128 1.39 -28.78 -26.15
C GLY A 128 1.91 -30.15 -26.61
N VAL A 129 3.20 -30.30 -26.87
CA VAL A 129 3.82 -31.58 -27.24
C VAL A 129 4.24 -32.35 -25.99
N VAL A 130 3.95 -33.65 -25.96
CA VAL A 130 4.30 -34.54 -24.85
C VAL A 130 5.75 -35.05 -24.96
N GLY A 131 6.28 -35.26 -26.16
CA GLY A 131 7.67 -35.69 -26.35
C GLY A 131 8.09 -35.68 -27.82
N GLY A 132 9.35 -36.01 -28.08
CA GLY A 132 9.89 -36.25 -29.42
C GLY A 132 9.70 -37.69 -29.87
N GLU A 133 9.51 -37.88 -31.17
CA GLU A 133 9.38 -39.19 -31.81
C GLU A 133 10.54 -39.48 -32.76
N LEU A 134 11.06 -38.45 -33.42
CA LEU A 134 12.12 -38.62 -34.41
C LEU A 134 13.49 -38.77 -33.76
N PRO A 135 14.31 -39.75 -34.20
CA PRO A 135 15.67 -39.90 -33.72
C PRO A 135 16.56 -38.76 -34.20
N ILE A 136 17.62 -38.49 -33.45
CA ILE A 136 18.66 -37.52 -33.79
C ILE A 136 20.00 -38.23 -33.95
N ALA A 137 20.97 -37.61 -34.63
CA ALA A 137 22.33 -38.14 -34.69
C ALA A 137 23.30 -37.25 -33.89
N LEU A 138 24.37 -37.84 -33.37
CA LEU A 138 25.42 -37.17 -32.60
C LEU A 138 26.79 -37.55 -33.16
N THR A 139 27.70 -36.59 -33.29
CA THR A 139 29.14 -36.83 -33.44
C THR A 139 29.93 -36.15 -32.34
N ILE A 140 31.05 -36.73 -31.92
CA ILE A 140 31.93 -36.19 -30.88
C ILE A 140 33.40 -36.48 -31.25
N GLU A 141 34.32 -35.61 -30.88
CA GLU A 141 35.75 -35.84 -31.07
C GLU A 141 36.37 -36.54 -29.87
N SER A 142 37.37 -37.37 -30.12
CA SER A 142 38.24 -37.84 -29.05
C SER A 142 39.22 -36.74 -28.64
N ILE A 143 39.84 -36.90 -27.47
CA ILE A 143 40.93 -36.02 -27.02
C ILE A 143 42.15 -36.00 -27.97
N HIS A 144 42.19 -36.94 -28.92
CA HIS A 144 43.21 -37.04 -29.98
C HIS A 144 42.83 -36.27 -31.26
N GLY A 145 41.68 -35.59 -31.29
CA GLY A 145 41.27 -34.70 -32.38
C GLY A 145 40.66 -35.41 -33.60
N HIS A 146 40.25 -36.67 -33.47
CA HIS A 146 39.50 -37.38 -34.51
C HIS A 146 38.02 -37.37 -34.17
N ARG A 147 37.15 -37.19 -35.17
CA ARG A 147 35.69 -37.18 -35.01
C ARG A 147 35.11 -38.59 -35.16
N SER A 148 34.13 -38.91 -34.32
CA SER A 148 33.41 -40.18 -34.37
C SER A 148 32.59 -40.32 -35.67
N GLU A 149 32.18 -41.55 -35.97
CA GLU A 149 31.06 -41.78 -36.88
C GLU A 149 29.75 -41.25 -36.22
N PRO A 150 28.77 -40.76 -37.02
CA PRO A 150 27.48 -40.31 -36.47
C PRO A 150 26.71 -41.47 -35.82
N VAL A 151 26.31 -41.28 -34.57
CA VAL A 151 25.51 -42.27 -33.83
C VAL A 151 24.07 -41.80 -33.71
N THR A 152 23.11 -42.71 -33.95
CA THR A 152 21.68 -42.40 -33.86
C THR A 152 21.16 -42.62 -32.44
N LEU A 153 20.51 -41.60 -31.88
CA LEU A 153 19.88 -41.61 -30.56
C LEU A 153 18.36 -41.48 -30.71
N THR A 154 17.62 -42.37 -30.04
CA THR A 154 16.16 -42.44 -30.13
C THR A 154 15.51 -41.86 -28.90
N PRO A 155 14.63 -40.83 -29.00
CA PRO A 155 13.89 -40.33 -27.86
C PRO A 155 12.93 -41.38 -27.29
N VAL A 156 12.84 -41.44 -25.96
CA VAL A 156 11.91 -42.29 -25.22
C VAL A 156 11.22 -41.46 -24.16
N VAL A 157 9.90 -41.32 -24.26
CA VAL A 157 9.10 -40.62 -23.24
C VAL A 157 9.09 -41.45 -21.96
N LEU A 158 9.54 -40.83 -20.87
CA LEU A 158 9.58 -41.43 -19.55
C LEU A 158 8.17 -41.70 -19.02
N ALA A 159 8.05 -42.76 -18.23
CA ALA A 159 6.85 -42.95 -17.41
C ALA A 159 6.71 -41.76 -16.45
N SER A 160 5.47 -41.33 -16.23
CA SER A 160 5.13 -40.24 -15.31
C SER A 160 4.15 -40.72 -14.26
N THR A 161 4.49 -40.55 -12.99
CA THR A 161 3.62 -40.89 -11.86
C THR A 161 3.24 -39.64 -11.06
N ASP A 162 1.95 -39.47 -10.77
CA ASP A 162 1.46 -38.38 -9.93
C ASP A 162 1.32 -38.89 -8.48
N THR A 163 1.92 -38.15 -7.55
CA THR A 163 1.83 -38.39 -6.10
C THR A 163 1.11 -37.22 -5.45
N GLU A 164 -0.05 -37.48 -4.87
CA GLU A 164 -0.86 -36.48 -4.20
C GLU A 164 -0.84 -36.69 -2.68
N GLY A 165 -0.79 -35.60 -1.92
CA GLY A 165 -0.99 -35.63 -0.48
C GLY A 165 -1.93 -34.54 -0.01
N ARG A 166 -2.36 -34.69 1.24
CA ARG A 166 -3.23 -33.74 1.93
C ARG A 166 -2.54 -33.23 3.17
N GLY A 167 -2.77 -31.97 3.51
CA GLY A 167 -2.25 -31.38 4.73
C GLY A 167 -3.00 -30.12 5.16
N SER A 168 -2.77 -29.72 6.39
CA SER A 168 -3.35 -28.51 6.96
C SER A 168 -2.62 -27.26 6.46
N ALA A 169 -3.32 -26.14 6.44
CA ALA A 169 -2.74 -24.86 6.05
C ALA A 169 -1.60 -24.46 7.01
N GLY A 170 -0.41 -24.20 6.45
CA GLY A 170 0.76 -23.81 7.22
C GLY A 170 1.59 -24.96 7.80
N GLU A 171 1.17 -26.21 7.61
CA GLU A 171 1.93 -27.38 8.07
C GLU A 171 2.71 -28.02 6.91
N PRO A 172 3.94 -28.51 7.16
CA PRO A 172 4.67 -29.27 6.15
C PRO A 172 3.97 -30.56 5.78
N VAL A 173 4.05 -30.95 4.49
CA VAL A 173 3.45 -32.18 3.96
C VAL A 173 4.52 -33.01 3.30
N GLU A 174 4.76 -34.21 3.83
CA GLU A 174 5.69 -35.18 3.27
C GLU A 174 4.96 -36.11 2.31
N LEU A 175 5.51 -36.26 1.11
CA LEU A 175 5.02 -37.13 0.03
C LEU A 175 6.06 -38.19 -0.26
N THR A 176 5.62 -39.43 -0.47
CA THR A 176 6.50 -40.54 -0.88
C THR A 176 6.17 -40.90 -2.33
N PRO A 177 6.97 -40.44 -3.30
CA PRO A 177 6.82 -40.90 -4.67
C PRO A 177 6.89 -42.42 -4.78
N ASP A 178 6.08 -43.01 -5.65
CA ASP A 178 6.05 -44.47 -5.86
C ASP A 178 7.31 -45.01 -6.57
N GLU A 179 8.12 -44.11 -7.13
CA GLU A 179 9.27 -44.43 -7.96
C GLU A 179 10.49 -44.77 -7.11
N LEU A 180 11.16 -45.86 -7.46
CA LEU A 180 12.30 -46.36 -6.69
C LEU A 180 13.57 -45.69 -7.18
N VAL A 181 14.19 -44.90 -6.31
CA VAL A 181 15.49 -44.27 -6.59
C VAL A 181 16.60 -45.32 -6.48
N PRO A 182 17.42 -45.51 -7.54
CA PRO A 182 18.52 -46.47 -7.49
C PRO A 182 19.63 -46.00 -6.53
N GLU A 183 20.53 -46.93 -6.14
CA GLU A 183 21.71 -46.57 -5.35
C GLU A 183 22.57 -45.55 -6.12
N GLY A 184 22.90 -44.41 -5.48
CA GLY A 184 23.63 -43.31 -6.12
C GLY A 184 22.75 -42.33 -6.91
N GLY A 185 21.50 -42.69 -7.21
CA GLY A 185 20.53 -41.82 -7.86
C GLY A 185 19.90 -40.80 -6.91
N ARG A 186 19.10 -39.88 -7.46
CA ARG A 186 18.41 -38.83 -6.69
C ARG A 186 17.12 -38.33 -7.33
N ILE A 187 16.30 -37.61 -6.56
CA ILE A 187 15.15 -36.85 -7.06
C ILE A 187 15.58 -35.43 -7.41
N GLN A 188 15.27 -34.99 -8.62
CA GLN A 188 15.53 -33.65 -9.11
C GLN A 188 14.24 -32.89 -9.41
N LEU A 189 13.94 -31.84 -8.65
CA LEU A 189 12.79 -30.96 -8.86
C LEU A 189 12.98 -30.09 -10.11
N GLN A 190 11.89 -29.84 -10.83
CA GLN A 190 11.88 -29.12 -12.10
C GLN A 190 11.13 -27.79 -11.99
N LEU A 191 11.59 -26.79 -12.77
CA LEU A 191 11.03 -25.43 -12.78
C LEU A 191 9.88 -25.25 -13.78
N ASP A 192 9.62 -26.27 -14.60
CA ASP A 192 8.65 -26.22 -15.67
C ASP A 192 7.23 -25.92 -15.17
N ALA A 193 6.53 -25.04 -15.90
CA ALA A 193 5.16 -24.62 -15.61
C ALA A 193 4.93 -23.94 -14.23
N LEU A 194 5.98 -23.43 -13.59
CA LEU A 194 5.90 -22.69 -12.33
C LEU A 194 5.84 -21.17 -12.53
N PRO A 195 5.28 -20.41 -11.57
CA PRO A 195 5.18 -18.95 -11.68
C PRO A 195 6.56 -18.27 -11.71
N ALA A 196 6.58 -17.07 -12.29
CA ALA A 196 7.78 -16.25 -12.37
C ALA A 196 8.39 -15.98 -10.98
N GLY A 197 9.72 -16.02 -10.88
CA GLY A 197 10.44 -15.89 -9.62
C GLY A 197 10.66 -17.21 -8.87
N SER A 198 10.13 -18.33 -9.37
CA SER A 198 10.49 -19.66 -8.88
C SER A 198 11.96 -19.97 -9.14
N ALA A 199 12.61 -20.65 -8.19
CA ALA A 199 14.04 -20.96 -8.28
C ALA A 199 14.34 -22.30 -7.62
N LYS A 200 15.31 -23.05 -8.17
CA LYS A 200 15.79 -24.30 -7.58
C LYS A 200 17.28 -24.25 -7.24
N THR A 201 17.72 -25.15 -6.36
CA THR A 201 19.14 -25.39 -6.10
C THR A 201 19.80 -26.03 -7.32
N GLN A 202 21.12 -25.93 -7.42
CA GLN A 202 21.88 -26.43 -8.58
C GLN A 202 21.70 -27.95 -8.79
N ASP A 203 21.65 -28.70 -7.70
CA ASP A 203 21.41 -30.14 -7.66
C ASP A 203 19.92 -30.51 -7.86
N GLY A 204 19.02 -29.52 -7.77
CA GLY A 204 17.56 -29.67 -7.86
C GLY A 204 16.91 -30.35 -6.65
N SER A 205 17.62 -30.48 -5.53
CA SER A 205 17.08 -31.04 -4.28
C SER A 205 16.07 -30.13 -3.58
N SER A 206 16.11 -28.82 -3.84
CA SER A 206 15.14 -27.88 -3.30
C SER A 206 14.66 -26.87 -4.34
N LEU A 207 13.37 -26.54 -4.27
CA LEU A 207 12.70 -25.61 -5.17
C LEU A 207 11.82 -24.64 -4.36
N TYR A 208 11.99 -23.35 -4.60
CA TYR A 208 11.22 -22.27 -3.98
C TYR A 208 10.21 -21.71 -4.98
N ILE A 209 8.97 -21.53 -4.52
CA ILE A 209 7.89 -20.88 -5.25
C ILE A 209 7.47 -19.63 -4.46
N PRO A 210 7.52 -18.42 -5.06
CA PRO A 210 7.15 -17.18 -4.39
C PRO A 210 5.76 -17.26 -3.75
N GLU A 211 5.64 -16.73 -2.52
CA GLU A 211 4.41 -16.70 -1.72
C GLU A 211 3.84 -18.07 -1.33
N GLN A 212 4.38 -19.17 -1.86
CA GLN A 212 3.87 -20.52 -1.59
C GLN A 212 4.77 -21.29 -0.64
N GLY A 213 6.08 -21.22 -0.80
CA GLY A 213 7.02 -21.91 0.07
C GLY A 213 8.06 -22.72 -0.70
N ARG A 214 8.48 -23.83 -0.11
CA ARG A 214 9.55 -24.67 -0.63
C ARG A 214 9.09 -26.11 -0.83
N TRP A 215 9.67 -26.75 -1.82
CA TRP A 215 9.65 -28.19 -2.02
C TRP A 215 11.08 -28.69 -1.81
N VAL A 216 11.23 -29.78 -1.06
CA VAL A 216 12.53 -30.32 -0.66
C VAL A 216 12.53 -31.84 -0.82
N ALA A 217 13.38 -32.37 -1.67
CA ALA A 217 13.69 -33.79 -1.73
C ALA A 217 14.52 -34.19 -0.50
N SER A 218 14.20 -35.33 0.11
CA SER A 218 14.92 -35.84 1.27
C SER A 218 16.35 -36.26 0.91
N ALA A 219 17.24 -36.30 1.90
CA ALA A 219 18.64 -36.66 1.67
C ALA A 219 18.87 -38.13 1.27
N ASP A 220 17.87 -38.98 1.50
CA ASP A 220 17.81 -40.37 1.04
C ASP A 220 16.98 -40.53 -0.25
N ASP A 221 16.53 -39.41 -0.83
CA ASP A 221 15.75 -39.32 -2.07
C ASP A 221 14.48 -40.19 -2.07
N ALA A 222 13.96 -40.50 -0.89
CA ALA A 222 12.75 -41.30 -0.72
C ALA A 222 11.47 -40.47 -0.66
N THR A 223 11.57 -39.20 -0.25
CA THR A 223 10.40 -38.33 -0.04
C THR A 223 10.62 -36.93 -0.59
N VAL A 224 9.51 -36.26 -0.89
CA VAL A 224 9.48 -34.83 -1.23
C VAL A 224 8.56 -34.14 -0.23
N THR A 225 9.10 -33.15 0.49
CA THR A 225 8.36 -32.38 1.48
C THR A 225 8.01 -31.01 0.92
N TYR A 226 6.73 -30.64 1.02
CA TYR A 226 6.28 -29.27 0.85
C TYR A 226 6.31 -28.53 2.18
N GLU A 227 7.03 -27.41 2.23
CA GLU A 227 7.14 -26.51 3.38
C GLU A 227 6.48 -25.16 3.03
N PRO A 228 5.28 -24.86 3.57
CA PRO A 228 4.56 -23.63 3.23
C PRO A 228 5.28 -22.38 3.75
N SER A 229 5.18 -21.28 3.00
CA SER A 229 5.81 -19.99 3.38
C SER A 229 5.14 -19.30 4.57
N GLY A 230 3.91 -19.68 4.88
CA GLY A 230 3.10 -19.12 5.96
C GLY A 230 1.82 -19.92 6.17
N THR A 231 1.06 -19.55 7.20
CA THR A 231 -0.16 -20.27 7.57
C THR A 231 -1.33 -20.05 6.63
N ARG A 232 -1.31 -18.99 5.80
CA ARG A 232 -2.39 -18.65 4.87
C ARG A 232 -1.82 -18.38 3.48
N LEU A 233 -2.04 -19.33 2.57
CA LEU A 233 -1.70 -19.19 1.15
C LEU A 233 -2.82 -18.53 0.34
N GLY A 234 -4.07 -18.69 0.78
CA GLY A 234 -5.26 -18.19 0.06
C GLY A 234 -5.57 -18.92 -1.25
N ARG A 235 -4.77 -19.94 -1.61
CA ARG A 235 -4.93 -20.78 -2.82
C ARG A 235 -4.27 -22.13 -2.61
N GLN A 236 -4.52 -23.07 -3.54
CA GLN A 236 -3.79 -24.34 -3.57
C GLN A 236 -2.30 -24.11 -3.91
N PRO A 237 -1.38 -24.87 -3.30
CA PRO A 237 0.01 -24.94 -3.74
C PRO A 237 0.11 -25.40 -5.20
N ASP A 238 1.03 -24.79 -5.96
CA ASP A 238 1.34 -25.24 -7.30
C ASP A 238 2.05 -26.60 -7.22
N PRO A 239 1.60 -27.58 -8.00
CA PRO A 239 2.22 -28.90 -8.05
C PRO A 239 3.54 -28.85 -8.82
N VAL A 240 4.51 -29.62 -8.37
CA VAL A 240 5.88 -29.59 -8.87
C VAL A 240 6.21 -30.88 -9.61
N ARG A 241 6.89 -30.75 -10.74
CA ARG A 241 7.42 -31.89 -11.48
C ARG A 241 8.78 -32.29 -10.92
N TYR A 242 9.09 -33.58 -10.97
CA TYR A 242 10.39 -34.10 -10.59
C TYR A 242 10.87 -35.15 -11.59
N LEU A 243 12.18 -35.40 -11.60
CA LEU A 243 12.83 -36.51 -12.29
C LEU A 243 13.52 -37.40 -11.26
N VAL A 244 13.50 -38.71 -11.47
CA VAL A 244 14.45 -39.61 -10.84
C VAL A 244 15.61 -39.77 -11.79
N VAL A 245 16.83 -39.51 -11.30
CA VAL A 245 18.06 -39.64 -12.07
C VAL A 245 19.00 -40.68 -11.45
N ASP A 246 19.84 -41.29 -12.28
CA ASP A 246 20.94 -42.16 -11.84
C ASP A 246 22.13 -41.37 -11.23
N GLU A 247 23.25 -42.05 -10.98
CA GLU A 247 24.47 -41.47 -10.41
C GLU A 247 25.11 -40.43 -11.35
N GLU A 248 25.08 -40.67 -12.67
CA GLU A 248 25.57 -39.73 -13.68
C GLU A 248 24.60 -38.57 -13.97
N GLY A 249 23.36 -38.64 -13.46
CA GLY A 249 22.31 -37.65 -13.69
C GLY A 249 21.40 -37.94 -14.89
N GLY A 250 21.52 -39.13 -15.47
CA GLY A 250 20.65 -39.66 -16.52
C GLY A 250 19.20 -39.83 -16.04
N PRO A 251 18.19 -39.25 -16.73
CA PRO A 251 16.79 -39.42 -16.34
C PRO A 251 16.27 -40.85 -16.51
N LEU A 252 15.66 -41.40 -15.45
CA LEU A 252 15.12 -42.77 -15.41
C LEU A 252 13.59 -42.81 -15.39
N SER A 253 12.97 -41.88 -14.66
CA SER A 253 11.52 -41.68 -14.58
C SER A 253 11.19 -40.22 -14.30
N SER A 254 9.92 -39.88 -14.43
CA SER A 254 9.42 -38.54 -14.16
C SER A 254 8.18 -38.62 -13.28
N GLY A 255 7.83 -37.53 -12.62
CA GLY A 255 6.57 -37.50 -11.90
C GLY A 255 6.15 -36.11 -11.50
N ARG A 256 5.04 -36.05 -10.77
CA ARG A 256 4.48 -34.81 -10.26
C ARG A 256 4.03 -35.00 -8.83
N VAL A 257 4.43 -34.09 -7.96
CA VAL A 257 3.99 -34.03 -6.58
C VAL A 257 2.99 -32.88 -6.42
N ALA A 258 1.87 -33.16 -5.74
CA ALA A 258 0.83 -32.18 -5.48
C ALA A 258 0.36 -32.27 -4.03
N VAL A 259 0.14 -31.11 -3.40
CA VAL A 259 -0.47 -31.03 -2.07
C VAL A 259 -1.82 -30.35 -2.21
N THR A 260 -2.85 -30.99 -1.68
CA THR A 260 -4.17 -30.38 -1.49
C THR A 260 -4.31 -29.90 -0.06
N VAL A 261 -4.70 -28.64 0.11
CA VAL A 261 -4.92 -28.01 1.41
C VAL A 261 -6.33 -27.41 1.45
N PRO A 262 -7.10 -27.58 2.53
CA PRO A 262 -8.37 -26.88 2.69
C PRO A 262 -8.14 -25.36 2.74
N VAL A 263 -8.94 -24.59 2.00
CA VAL A 263 -8.81 -23.12 1.94
C VAL A 263 -10.18 -22.49 2.15
N ILE A 264 -10.25 -21.46 2.99
CA ILE A 264 -11.39 -20.55 3.12
C ILE A 264 -10.85 -19.14 2.89
N SER A 265 -11.51 -18.36 2.03
CA SER A 265 -11.13 -16.98 1.73
C SER A 265 -11.77 -16.01 2.71
N ASP A 266 -11.08 -14.90 3.00
CA ASP A 266 -11.67 -13.79 3.75
C ASP A 266 -12.84 -13.19 2.95
N LEU A 267 -13.91 -12.80 3.65
CA LEU A 267 -15.11 -12.25 3.04
C LEU A 267 -15.42 -10.88 3.63
N TYR A 268 -15.83 -9.98 2.75
CA TYR A 268 -16.22 -8.61 3.09
C TYR A 268 -17.60 -8.35 2.53
N HIS A 269 -18.50 -7.84 3.35
CA HIS A 269 -19.86 -7.53 2.92
C HIS A 269 -20.38 -6.33 3.70
N SER A 270 -21.06 -5.43 3.01
CA SER A 270 -21.75 -4.30 3.63
C SER A 270 -23.26 -4.38 3.50
N ALA A 271 -23.98 -3.87 4.50
CA ALA A 271 -25.42 -3.65 4.47
C ALA A 271 -25.77 -2.23 4.99
N PRO A 272 -26.99 -1.72 4.77
CA PRO A 272 -27.53 -0.56 5.49
C PRO A 272 -27.62 -0.83 7.00
N PHE A 273 -27.69 0.23 7.83
CA PHE A 273 -27.71 0.10 9.29
C PHE A 273 -28.82 -0.80 9.79
N GLY A 274 -28.47 -1.66 10.75
CA GLY A 274 -29.43 -2.56 11.37
C GLY A 274 -29.95 -3.69 10.48
N GLU A 275 -29.50 -3.80 9.23
CA GLU A 275 -29.85 -4.91 8.35
C GLU A 275 -28.89 -6.10 8.53
N ASP A 276 -29.40 -7.31 8.30
CA ASP A 276 -28.62 -8.55 8.31
C ASP A 276 -27.49 -8.50 7.26
N ILE A 277 -26.32 -9.04 7.61
CA ILE A 277 -25.23 -9.29 6.66
C ILE A 277 -25.08 -10.80 6.49
N VAL A 278 -25.05 -11.29 5.25
CA VAL A 278 -24.95 -12.72 4.93
C VAL A 278 -23.71 -13.00 4.08
N TYR A 279 -22.91 -13.97 4.52
CA TYR A 279 -21.69 -14.44 3.87
C TYR A 279 -21.88 -15.83 3.28
N SER A 280 -21.59 -15.99 1.99
CA SER A 280 -21.58 -17.28 1.29
C SER A 280 -20.22 -17.97 1.45
N VAL A 281 -19.94 -18.53 2.63
CA VAL A 281 -18.66 -19.24 2.89
C VAL A 281 -18.47 -20.43 1.95
N GLY A 282 -19.56 -21.11 1.58
CA GLY A 282 -19.55 -22.21 0.61
C GLY A 282 -18.99 -21.85 -0.77
N GLU A 283 -19.14 -20.59 -1.21
CA GLU A 283 -18.58 -20.11 -2.48
C GLU A 283 -17.12 -19.67 -2.34
N ALA A 284 -16.67 -19.42 -1.11
CA ALA A 284 -15.35 -18.90 -0.78
C ALA A 284 -14.35 -19.98 -0.33
N GLN A 285 -14.77 -21.25 -0.33
CA GLN A 285 -13.98 -22.37 0.16
C GLN A 285 -13.55 -23.34 -0.95
N GLN A 286 -12.45 -24.06 -0.72
CA GLN A 286 -11.96 -25.15 -1.55
C GLN A 286 -11.50 -26.31 -0.66
N PHE A 287 -11.92 -27.54 -0.98
CA PHE A 287 -11.57 -28.75 -0.23
C PHE A 287 -11.92 -28.70 1.28
N VAL A 288 -12.98 -27.97 1.62
CA VAL A 288 -13.52 -27.90 2.98
C VAL A 288 -14.86 -28.64 3.02
N ASP A 289 -15.04 -29.52 3.99
CA ASP A 289 -16.32 -30.14 4.31
C ASP A 289 -17.15 -29.15 5.17
N PRO A 290 -18.31 -28.66 4.67
CA PRO A 290 -19.16 -27.71 5.41
C PRO A 290 -19.55 -28.17 6.81
N SER A 291 -19.61 -29.49 7.06
CA SER A 291 -19.96 -30.04 8.37
C SER A 291 -18.92 -29.76 9.45
N THR A 292 -17.69 -29.41 9.06
CA THR A 292 -16.58 -29.04 9.95
C THR A 292 -16.51 -27.55 10.28
N LEU A 293 -17.29 -26.72 9.58
CA LEU A 293 -17.22 -25.26 9.74
C LEU A 293 -17.57 -24.83 11.16
N ALA A 294 -16.82 -23.89 11.71
CA ALA A 294 -17.06 -23.32 13.03
C ALA A 294 -16.70 -21.82 13.06
N LEU A 295 -17.47 -21.06 13.81
CA LEU A 295 -17.19 -19.66 14.11
C LEU A 295 -15.99 -19.56 15.08
N VAL A 296 -15.18 -18.54 14.87
CA VAL A 296 -14.03 -18.19 15.71
C VAL A 296 -14.27 -16.76 16.22
N PRO A 297 -14.62 -16.59 17.51
CA PRO A 297 -14.96 -15.28 18.06
C PRO A 297 -13.78 -14.30 17.94
N PRO A 298 -14.04 -12.99 17.81
CA PRO A 298 -12.99 -11.98 17.84
C PRO A 298 -12.20 -12.07 19.16
N PRO A 299 -10.89 -11.78 19.15
CA PRO A 299 -10.06 -11.86 20.35
C PRO A 299 -10.54 -10.87 21.43
N GLY A 300 -10.59 -11.34 22.68
CA GLY A 300 -11.00 -10.56 23.86
C GLY A 300 -12.28 -11.07 24.52
N ASP A 301 -12.65 -10.52 25.68
CA ASP A 301 -13.84 -10.92 26.45
C ASP A 301 -15.16 -10.32 25.91
N ALA A 302 -15.14 -9.79 24.68
CA ALA A 302 -16.26 -9.04 24.10
C ALA A 302 -17.31 -9.95 23.43
N ALA A 303 -17.08 -11.25 23.30
CA ALA A 303 -18.01 -12.18 22.64
C ALA A 303 -18.45 -13.29 23.59
N GLU A 304 -19.75 -13.58 23.58
CA GLU A 304 -20.37 -14.71 24.27
C GLU A 304 -20.56 -15.86 23.25
N VAL A 305 -19.78 -16.94 23.42
CA VAL A 305 -19.88 -18.13 22.57
C VAL A 305 -21.00 -19.03 23.07
N ILE A 306 -22.09 -19.13 22.32
CA ILE A 306 -23.23 -20.00 22.64
C ILE A 306 -22.94 -21.43 22.15
N SER A 307 -22.39 -21.54 20.93
CA SER A 307 -21.94 -22.80 20.32
C SER A 307 -20.88 -22.54 19.25
N GLU A 308 -20.36 -23.60 18.61
CA GLU A 308 -19.47 -23.46 17.45
C GLU A 308 -20.13 -22.80 16.23
N THR A 309 -21.46 -22.72 16.20
CA THR A 309 -22.23 -22.13 15.10
C THR A 309 -22.98 -20.87 15.52
N GLU A 310 -22.86 -20.42 16.77
CA GLU A 310 -23.59 -19.25 17.27
C GLU A 310 -22.75 -18.47 18.29
N VAL A 311 -22.49 -17.20 17.97
CA VAL A 311 -21.71 -16.28 18.82
C VAL A 311 -22.44 -14.94 18.92
N VAL A 312 -22.60 -14.44 20.14
CA VAL A 312 -23.22 -13.14 20.41
C VAL A 312 -22.14 -12.13 20.75
N VAL A 313 -22.19 -10.95 20.13
CA VAL A 313 -21.34 -9.80 20.48
C VAL A 313 -22.24 -8.74 21.11
N PRO A 314 -22.18 -8.55 22.45
CA PRO A 314 -23.06 -7.61 23.15
C PRO A 314 -22.92 -6.19 22.61
N GLY A 315 -24.04 -5.49 22.43
CA GLY A 315 -24.06 -4.15 21.87
C GLY A 315 -24.03 -4.12 20.34
N GLN A 316 -23.93 -5.27 19.67
CA GLN A 316 -23.80 -5.36 18.22
C GLN A 316 -24.79 -6.35 17.60
N GLY A 317 -24.77 -7.63 18.00
CA GLY A 317 -25.67 -8.62 17.40
C GLY A 317 -25.17 -10.06 17.51
N THR A 318 -25.82 -10.94 16.75
CA THR A 318 -25.59 -12.38 16.77
C THR A 318 -25.05 -12.87 15.43
N TRP A 319 -24.01 -13.69 15.49
CA TRP A 319 -23.47 -14.45 14.37
C TRP A 319 -24.01 -15.87 14.40
N THR A 320 -24.56 -16.34 13.28
CA THR A 320 -25.08 -17.70 13.12
C THR A 320 -24.51 -18.35 11.87
N LEU A 321 -23.94 -19.54 12.00
CA LEU A 321 -23.44 -20.37 10.91
C LEU A 321 -24.45 -21.49 10.61
N ASP A 322 -24.88 -21.58 9.36
CA ASP A 322 -25.62 -22.71 8.82
C ASP A 322 -24.68 -23.59 7.99
N ARG A 323 -24.41 -24.80 8.48
CA ARG A 323 -23.52 -25.78 7.83
C ARG A 323 -24.16 -26.43 6.59
N ASP A 324 -25.49 -26.50 6.50
CA ASP A 324 -26.19 -27.12 5.37
C ASP A 324 -26.07 -26.25 4.11
N THR A 325 -26.12 -24.92 4.31
CA THR A 325 -25.96 -23.94 3.23
C THR A 325 -24.56 -23.34 3.15
N ALA A 326 -23.67 -23.65 4.11
CA ALA A 326 -22.36 -23.02 4.29
C ALA A 326 -22.45 -21.49 4.27
N THR A 327 -23.44 -20.94 4.99
CA THR A 327 -23.64 -19.48 5.11
C THR A 327 -23.44 -19.02 6.54
N VAL A 328 -22.88 -17.82 6.69
CA VAL A 328 -22.80 -17.15 7.99
C VAL A 328 -23.62 -15.87 7.92
N ARG A 329 -24.49 -15.67 8.90
CA ARG A 329 -25.30 -14.46 9.05
C ARG A 329 -24.87 -13.70 10.29
N PHE A 330 -24.71 -12.39 10.15
CA PHE A 330 -24.73 -11.46 11.27
C PHE A 330 -26.09 -10.77 11.32
N SER A 331 -26.78 -10.88 12.45
CA SER A 331 -28.06 -10.22 12.73
C SER A 331 -27.89 -9.17 13.83
N PRO A 332 -28.05 -7.88 13.51
CA PRO A 332 -27.93 -6.80 14.48
C PRO A 332 -28.90 -6.91 15.65
N GLU A 333 -28.47 -6.48 16.84
CA GLU A 333 -29.35 -6.45 18.02
C GLU A 333 -30.42 -5.36 17.92
N SER A 334 -30.19 -4.31 17.13
CA SER A 334 -31.14 -3.22 16.91
C SER A 334 -30.89 -2.48 15.58
N PRO A 335 -31.87 -1.69 15.10
CA PRO A 335 -31.70 -0.85 13.91
C PRO A 335 -30.63 0.25 14.03
N LEU A 336 -30.11 0.50 15.23
CA LEU A 336 -29.12 1.54 15.51
C LEU A 336 -27.69 1.03 15.45
N VAL A 337 -27.50 -0.27 15.25
CA VAL A 337 -26.18 -0.86 15.13
C VAL A 337 -25.57 -0.42 13.81
N ASP A 338 -24.50 0.35 13.94
CA ASP A 338 -23.70 0.87 12.85
C ASP A 338 -22.31 0.24 12.79
N GLN A 339 -21.97 -0.66 13.73
CA GLN A 339 -20.68 -1.33 13.77
C GLN A 339 -20.85 -2.78 14.19
N ALA A 340 -20.09 -3.67 13.53
CA ALA A 340 -19.97 -5.05 13.92
C ALA A 340 -18.49 -5.47 13.92
N ALA A 341 -18.09 -6.24 14.92
CA ALA A 341 -16.76 -6.83 15.01
C ALA A 341 -16.65 -7.96 13.99
N ALA A 342 -15.48 -8.07 13.34
CA ALA A 342 -15.22 -9.16 12.42
C ALA A 342 -15.23 -10.51 13.14
N MET A 343 -15.77 -11.54 12.48
CA MET A 343 -15.88 -12.90 13.00
C MET A 343 -14.97 -13.81 12.20
N GLY A 344 -14.18 -14.66 12.86
CA GLY A 344 -13.43 -15.68 12.15
C GLY A 344 -14.31 -16.87 11.78
N VAL A 345 -13.92 -17.62 10.75
CA VAL A 345 -14.48 -18.92 10.41
C VAL A 345 -13.35 -19.90 10.12
N ARG A 346 -13.44 -21.11 10.67
CA ARG A 346 -12.50 -22.21 10.44
C ARG A 346 -13.26 -23.43 9.91
N GLY A 347 -12.53 -24.36 9.30
CA GLY A 347 -13.05 -25.64 8.83
C GLY A 347 -11.95 -26.46 8.18
N GLY A 348 -12.20 -27.75 7.99
CA GLY A 348 -11.27 -28.72 7.42
C GLY A 348 -11.93 -29.62 6.38
N ASP A 349 -11.20 -30.60 5.89
CA ASP A 349 -11.67 -31.56 4.87
C ASP A 349 -12.52 -32.72 5.44
N GLY A 350 -12.66 -32.81 6.76
CA GLY A 350 -13.33 -33.93 7.44
C GLY A 350 -12.45 -35.16 7.64
N GLU A 351 -11.20 -35.15 7.13
CA GLU A 351 -10.22 -36.23 7.25
C GLU A 351 -9.02 -35.85 8.14
N GLY A 352 -8.98 -34.60 8.62
CA GLY A 352 -8.04 -34.12 9.64
C GLY A 352 -7.19 -32.95 9.18
N ALA A 353 -7.23 -32.58 7.89
CA ALA A 353 -6.59 -31.36 7.42
C ALA A 353 -7.49 -30.16 7.71
N GLU A 354 -6.89 -29.07 8.20
CA GLU A 354 -7.60 -27.84 8.56
C GLU A 354 -7.19 -26.67 7.68
N ALA A 355 -8.15 -25.81 7.32
CA ALA A 355 -7.89 -24.55 6.65
C ALA A 355 -7.34 -23.51 7.63
N ALA A 356 -6.64 -22.52 7.10
CA ALA A 356 -6.35 -21.31 7.84
C ALA A 356 -7.69 -20.61 8.20
N PRO A 357 -7.88 -20.09 9.43
CA PRO A 357 -9.06 -19.32 9.74
C PRO A 357 -9.18 -18.11 8.82
N ALA A 358 -10.35 -17.95 8.20
CA ALA A 358 -10.72 -16.80 7.39
C ALA A 358 -11.48 -15.78 8.24
N LEU A 359 -11.46 -14.51 7.82
CA LEU A 359 -12.14 -13.41 8.48
C LEU A 359 -13.39 -12.98 7.70
N LEU A 360 -14.52 -12.87 8.40
CA LEU A 360 -15.77 -12.30 7.92
C LEU A 360 -15.86 -10.87 8.44
N SER A 361 -15.68 -9.90 7.54
CA SER A 361 -15.57 -8.49 7.87
C SER A 361 -16.86 -7.75 7.50
N PRO A 362 -17.71 -7.41 8.49
CA PRO A 362 -18.94 -6.67 8.26
C PRO A 362 -18.66 -5.19 8.10
N SER A 363 -19.51 -4.54 7.32
CA SER A 363 -19.41 -3.10 7.08
C SER A 363 -20.79 -2.46 7.06
N TYR A 364 -20.90 -1.35 7.79
CA TYR A 364 -22.07 -0.48 7.79
C TYR A 364 -21.55 0.92 7.44
N PRO A 365 -21.67 1.33 6.16
CA PRO A 365 -21.14 2.59 5.70
C PRO A 365 -21.80 3.75 6.44
N LEU A 366 -21.03 4.77 6.80
CA LEU A 366 -21.49 5.93 7.57
C LEU A 366 -20.93 7.21 6.96
N LEU A 367 -21.83 8.12 6.58
CA LEU A 367 -21.54 9.55 6.46
C LEU A 367 -22.14 10.27 7.68
N VAL A 368 -21.48 11.34 8.11
CA VAL A 368 -21.85 12.09 9.31
C VAL A 368 -22.01 13.56 8.95
N ASP A 369 -23.07 14.16 9.47
CA ASP A 369 -23.33 15.58 9.37
C ASP A 369 -22.17 16.40 9.94
N ARG A 370 -21.87 17.54 9.32
CA ARG A 370 -20.79 18.42 9.77
C ARG A 370 -21.20 19.87 9.75
N THR A 371 -20.69 20.61 10.73
CA THR A 371 -20.80 22.06 10.79
C THR A 371 -19.42 22.67 10.96
N GLN A 372 -19.08 23.65 10.13
CA GLN A 372 -17.81 24.38 10.19
C GLN A 372 -18.08 25.87 10.27
N ALA A 373 -17.26 26.60 11.04
CA ALA A 373 -17.33 28.05 11.13
C ALA A 373 -16.04 28.71 10.62
N ALA A 374 -16.17 29.90 10.04
CA ALA A 374 -15.03 30.73 9.62
C ALA A 374 -15.33 32.23 9.66
N LEU A 375 -14.28 33.04 9.50
CA LEU A 375 -14.41 34.47 9.34
C LEU A 375 -14.84 34.84 7.91
N PRO A 376 -15.31 36.07 7.67
CA PRO A 376 -15.73 36.49 6.34
C PRO A 376 -14.59 36.45 5.33
N GLY A 377 -14.85 35.82 4.18
CA GLY A 377 -13.88 35.69 3.09
C GLY A 377 -12.87 34.54 3.26
N GLU A 378 -12.92 33.80 4.36
CA GLU A 378 -12.15 32.56 4.51
C GLU A 378 -12.90 31.37 3.88
N THR A 379 -12.15 30.49 3.24
CA THR A 379 -12.67 29.21 2.74
C THR A 379 -12.82 28.24 3.91
N LEU A 380 -13.99 27.62 4.05
CA LEU A 380 -14.22 26.55 5.02
C LEU A 380 -13.77 25.22 4.42
N VAL A 381 -13.17 24.38 5.25
CA VAL A 381 -12.73 23.03 4.88
C VAL A 381 -13.43 22.03 5.81
N PHE A 382 -14.15 21.11 5.21
CA PHE A 382 -14.79 19.97 5.85
C PHE A 382 -13.95 18.73 5.59
N ASP A 383 -13.40 18.15 6.65
CA ASP A 383 -12.56 16.96 6.58
C ASP A 383 -13.42 15.69 6.68
N LEU A 384 -13.43 14.89 5.62
CA LEU A 384 -14.13 13.61 5.58
C LEU A 384 -13.25 12.44 6.03
N SER A 385 -11.98 12.66 6.36
CA SER A 385 -11.09 11.60 6.85
C SER A 385 -11.45 11.14 8.27
N VAL A 386 -12.16 11.97 9.03
CA VAL A 386 -12.59 11.68 10.41
C VAL A 386 -14.09 11.48 10.46
N GLY A 387 -14.55 10.37 11.04
CA GLY A 387 -15.98 10.10 11.27
C GLY A 387 -16.74 9.49 10.08
N VAL A 388 -16.18 9.50 8.86
CA VAL A 388 -16.69 8.65 7.77
C VAL A 388 -16.14 7.24 7.93
N ARG A 389 -16.99 6.23 7.73
CA ARG A 389 -16.60 4.82 7.79
C ARG A 389 -17.11 4.08 6.56
N ASP A 390 -16.24 3.28 5.93
CA ASP A 390 -16.57 2.38 4.83
C ASP A 390 -17.33 3.00 3.64
N VAL A 391 -17.10 4.28 3.34
CA VAL A 391 -17.66 4.95 2.16
C VAL A 391 -16.59 5.09 1.08
N ARG A 392 -16.95 4.79 -0.17
CA ARG A 392 -16.10 4.99 -1.35
C ARG A 392 -15.91 6.48 -1.60
N ALA A 393 -14.67 6.98 -1.52
CA ALA A 393 -14.38 8.41 -1.69
C ALA A 393 -14.77 8.93 -3.09
N ASP A 394 -14.59 8.10 -4.11
CA ASP A 394 -14.94 8.35 -5.52
C ASP A 394 -16.46 8.30 -5.81
N SER A 395 -17.25 7.85 -4.84
CA SER A 395 -18.72 7.84 -4.95
C SER A 395 -19.39 9.08 -4.37
N ILE A 396 -18.64 9.92 -3.63
CA ILE A 396 -19.24 11.04 -2.89
C ILE A 396 -19.64 12.16 -3.84
N ARG A 397 -20.92 12.53 -3.87
CA ARG A 397 -21.47 13.59 -4.71
C ARG A 397 -22.37 14.51 -3.90
N PHE A 398 -22.53 15.75 -4.36
CA PHE A 398 -23.57 16.63 -3.79
C PHE A 398 -24.96 16.07 -4.09
N ASP A 399 -25.80 16.01 -3.06
CA ASP A 399 -27.20 15.63 -3.20
C ASP A 399 -27.99 16.79 -3.83
N PRO A 400 -28.75 16.58 -4.92
CA PRO A 400 -29.64 17.59 -5.47
C PRO A 400 -30.74 18.05 -4.49
N GLU A 401 -31.13 17.23 -3.51
CA GLU A 401 -32.08 17.58 -2.46
C GLU A 401 -31.30 17.66 -1.13
N PRO A 402 -31.36 18.74 -0.31
CA PRO A 402 -32.41 19.75 -0.18
C PRO A 402 -31.98 21.17 -0.63
N LEU A 403 -31.43 21.31 -1.84
CA LEU A 403 -30.90 22.59 -2.30
C LEU A 403 -31.99 23.63 -2.64
N SER A 404 -31.62 24.92 -2.68
CA SER A 404 -32.53 25.98 -3.16
C SER A 404 -32.87 25.81 -4.65
N GLU A 405 -34.01 26.30 -5.11
CA GLU A 405 -34.44 26.21 -6.52
C GLU A 405 -33.39 26.71 -7.54
N ASP A 406 -32.60 27.73 -7.18
CA ASP A 406 -31.58 28.33 -8.06
C ASP A 406 -30.17 27.71 -7.89
N ALA A 407 -30.04 26.65 -7.09
CA ALA A 407 -28.76 25.98 -6.89
C ALA A 407 -28.32 25.22 -8.14
N ILE A 408 -27.02 25.24 -8.44
CA ILE A 408 -26.46 24.58 -9.63
C ILE A 408 -25.41 23.57 -9.19
N ILE A 409 -25.67 22.29 -9.44
CA ILE A 409 -24.68 21.21 -9.36
C ILE A 409 -24.02 21.01 -10.73
N SER A 410 -22.70 20.87 -10.76
CA SER A 410 -21.96 20.51 -11.97
C SER A 410 -22.35 19.13 -12.49
N GLY A 411 -22.23 18.88 -13.79
CA GLY A 411 -22.64 17.58 -14.39
C GLY A 411 -21.95 16.33 -13.83
N ASN A 412 -20.79 16.46 -13.17
CA ASN A 412 -20.09 15.38 -12.48
C ASN A 412 -20.40 15.29 -10.97
N GLY A 413 -21.25 16.16 -10.43
CA GLY A 413 -21.65 16.18 -9.01
C GLY A 413 -20.58 16.63 -8.01
N LEU A 414 -19.41 17.14 -8.46
CA LEU A 414 -18.29 17.50 -7.58
C LEU A 414 -18.23 18.99 -7.21
N ALA A 415 -19.04 19.84 -7.85
CA ALA A 415 -19.15 21.25 -7.52
C ALA A 415 -20.62 21.68 -7.42
N LEU A 416 -20.90 22.56 -6.47
CA LEU A 416 -22.22 23.12 -6.22
C LEU A 416 -22.09 24.64 -6.05
N ARG A 417 -22.92 25.42 -6.75
CA ARG A 417 -23.08 26.85 -6.51
C ARG A 417 -24.43 27.11 -5.85
N GLN A 418 -24.38 27.67 -4.65
CA GLN A 418 -25.54 28.15 -3.90
C GLN A 418 -25.60 29.68 -4.02
N PRO A 419 -26.56 30.26 -4.78
CA PRO A 419 -26.62 31.70 -5.02
C PRO A 419 -26.74 32.51 -3.71
N GLY A 420 -25.90 33.52 -3.55
CA GLY A 420 -25.90 34.39 -2.37
C GLY A 420 -25.18 33.83 -1.15
N GLU A 421 -24.80 32.54 -1.17
CA GLU A 421 -24.09 31.89 -0.07
C GLU A 421 -22.64 31.56 -0.43
N GLY A 422 -22.40 30.89 -1.56
CA GLY A 422 -21.05 30.53 -1.97
C GLY A 422 -20.96 29.32 -2.89
N THR A 423 -19.73 28.86 -3.13
CA THR A 423 -19.43 27.70 -3.99
C THR A 423 -18.79 26.59 -3.18
N TRP A 424 -19.31 25.37 -3.33
CA TRP A 424 -18.84 24.16 -2.70
C TRP A 424 -18.09 23.27 -3.71
N ARG A 425 -17.02 22.60 -3.29
CA ARG A 425 -16.24 21.66 -4.11
C ARG A 425 -15.81 20.45 -3.29
N ILE A 426 -16.01 19.26 -3.84
CA ILE A 426 -15.49 17.99 -3.33
C ILE A 426 -14.13 17.72 -3.97
N GLU A 427 -13.12 17.45 -3.15
CA GLU A 427 -11.81 16.97 -3.57
C GLU A 427 -11.66 15.51 -3.15
N GLU A 428 -11.76 14.59 -4.11
CA GLU A 428 -11.85 13.14 -3.86
C GLU A 428 -10.53 12.58 -3.27
N GLU A 429 -9.38 13.03 -3.78
CA GLU A 429 -8.06 12.54 -3.34
C GLU A 429 -7.74 12.92 -1.89
N SER A 430 -8.00 14.17 -1.52
CA SER A 430 -7.75 14.67 -0.16
C SER A 430 -8.89 14.37 0.81
N ARG A 431 -10.03 13.83 0.34
CA ARG A 431 -11.25 13.61 1.13
C ARG A 431 -11.70 14.87 1.87
N THR A 432 -11.66 16.00 1.18
CA THR A 432 -12.07 17.29 1.74
C THR A 432 -13.17 17.92 0.91
N ILE A 433 -14.09 18.59 1.56
CA ILE A 433 -15.06 19.46 0.90
C ILE A 433 -14.74 20.89 1.29
N THR A 434 -14.65 21.78 0.31
CA THR A 434 -14.40 23.20 0.53
C THR A 434 -15.64 24.01 0.24
N MET A 435 -15.91 25.03 1.05
CA MET A 435 -16.92 26.04 0.80
C MET A 435 -16.23 27.40 0.75
N THR A 436 -16.34 28.09 -0.38
CA THR A 436 -15.89 29.48 -0.54
C THR A 436 -17.11 30.40 -0.45
N PRO A 437 -17.28 31.17 0.64
CA PRO A 437 -18.41 32.07 0.79
C PRO A 437 -18.42 33.17 -0.27
N ASP A 438 -19.61 33.58 -0.70
CA ASP A 438 -19.77 34.85 -1.41
C ASP A 438 -19.37 36.00 -0.46
N ALA A 439 -18.75 37.06 -0.98
CA ALA A 439 -18.12 38.11 -0.15
C ALA A 439 -19.08 38.76 0.87
N SER A 440 -20.37 38.85 0.53
CA SER A 440 -21.43 39.40 1.39
C SER A 440 -22.12 38.37 2.28
N PHE A 441 -21.84 37.07 2.13
CA PHE A 441 -22.54 36.02 2.87
C PHE A 441 -22.15 36.03 4.35
N ARG A 442 -23.14 36.01 5.24
CA ARG A 442 -22.98 35.98 6.71
C ARG A 442 -24.07 35.11 7.30
N GLY A 443 -23.78 34.50 8.44
CA GLY A 443 -24.70 33.61 9.14
C GLY A 443 -24.51 32.15 8.72
N GLU A 444 -25.54 31.36 8.95
CA GLU A 444 -25.58 29.93 8.65
C GLU A 444 -26.04 29.69 7.21
N SER A 445 -25.37 28.79 6.50
CA SER A 445 -25.71 28.41 5.13
C SER A 445 -26.95 27.53 5.10
N THR A 446 -27.57 27.42 3.93
CA THR A 446 -28.48 26.32 3.67
C THR A 446 -27.69 25.00 3.83
N PRO A 447 -28.21 23.99 4.56
CA PRO A 447 -27.54 22.70 4.66
C PRO A 447 -27.39 22.05 3.28
N VAL A 448 -26.17 21.66 2.93
CA VAL A 448 -25.86 21.00 1.67
C VAL A 448 -25.74 19.50 1.90
N GLY A 449 -26.59 18.72 1.23
CA GLY A 449 -26.52 17.26 1.28
C GLY A 449 -25.33 16.71 0.48
N ILE A 450 -24.74 15.64 0.98
CA ILE A 450 -23.82 14.77 0.24
C ILE A 450 -24.33 13.34 0.32
N ILE A 451 -24.21 12.61 -0.79
CA ILE A 451 -24.49 11.18 -0.87
C ILE A 451 -23.22 10.42 -1.23
N GLY A 452 -23.14 9.16 -0.83
CA GLY A 452 -22.08 8.24 -1.20
C GLY A 452 -22.55 6.79 -1.15
N SER A 453 -21.66 5.88 -1.52
CA SER A 453 -21.89 4.43 -1.52
C SER A 453 -20.86 3.70 -0.65
N GLY A 454 -21.28 2.61 -0.03
CA GLY A 454 -20.40 1.76 0.77
C GLY A 454 -19.22 1.15 -0.02
N VAL A 455 -18.13 0.78 0.65
CA VAL A 455 -16.92 0.22 -0.01
C VAL A 455 -17.14 -1.16 -0.60
N TYR A 456 -17.97 -1.99 0.05
CA TYR A 456 -18.15 -3.39 -0.33
C TYR A 456 -19.45 -3.68 -1.09
N ALA A 457 -20.38 -2.72 -1.13
CA ALA A 457 -21.60 -2.75 -1.95
C ALA A 457 -22.12 -1.32 -2.19
N ASP A 458 -22.99 -1.13 -3.19
CA ASP A 458 -23.61 0.16 -3.52
C ASP A 458 -24.72 0.57 -2.53
N ASN A 459 -24.51 0.37 -1.23
CA ASN A 459 -25.43 0.83 -0.19
C ASN A 459 -25.36 2.36 -0.08
N PRO A 460 -26.44 3.10 -0.37
CA PRO A 460 -26.43 4.55 -0.32
C PRO A 460 -26.38 5.05 1.12
N VAL A 461 -25.62 6.12 1.33
CA VAL A 461 -25.53 6.85 2.60
C VAL A 461 -25.51 8.35 2.32
N ASP A 462 -26.02 9.14 3.26
CA ASP A 462 -26.13 10.58 3.14
C ASP A 462 -25.67 11.31 4.40
N ALA A 463 -25.33 12.60 4.25
CA ALA A 463 -25.06 13.52 5.35
C ALA A 463 -25.28 14.97 4.89
N ALA A 464 -25.46 15.88 5.86
CA ALA A 464 -25.61 17.31 5.63
C ALA A 464 -24.38 18.11 6.10
N LEU A 465 -24.01 19.13 5.32
CA LEU A 465 -22.92 20.05 5.62
C LEU A 465 -23.48 21.47 5.84
N THR A 466 -23.09 22.10 6.94
CA THR A 466 -23.50 23.46 7.29
C THR A 466 -22.29 24.36 7.47
N ALA A 467 -22.23 25.48 6.76
CA ALA A 467 -21.19 26.49 6.90
C ALA A 467 -21.72 27.69 7.71
N VAL A 468 -20.93 28.18 8.66
CA VAL A 468 -21.28 29.35 9.49
C VAL A 468 -20.23 30.45 9.32
N VAL A 469 -20.61 31.57 8.71
CA VAL A 469 -19.71 32.72 8.53
C VAL A 469 -20.07 33.81 9.54
N SER A 470 -19.23 33.96 10.56
CA SER A 470 -19.48 34.92 11.65
C SER A 470 -18.94 36.31 11.32
N PRO A 471 -19.66 37.41 11.63
CA PRO A 471 -19.12 38.76 11.45
C PRO A 471 -17.97 39.03 12.45
N THR A 472 -16.94 39.74 11.99
CA THR A 472 -15.94 40.36 12.88
C THR A 472 -16.43 41.72 13.35
N ILE A 473 -16.24 42.03 14.64
CA ILE A 473 -16.63 43.31 15.24
C ILE A 473 -15.35 44.10 15.52
N ALA A 474 -15.35 45.40 15.25
CA ALA A 474 -14.23 46.27 15.58
C ALA A 474 -14.03 46.37 17.11
N THR A 475 -12.81 46.65 17.54
CA THR A 475 -12.49 46.94 18.95
C THR A 475 -12.13 48.41 19.06
N LEU A 476 -13.05 49.20 19.62
CA LEU A 476 -12.80 50.62 19.90
C LEU A 476 -12.35 50.80 21.35
N ARG A 477 -11.56 51.84 21.62
CA ARG A 477 -10.99 52.15 22.94
C ARG A 477 -11.47 53.51 23.40
N ASP A 478 -11.78 53.62 24.68
CA ASP A 478 -12.14 54.91 25.26
C ASP A 478 -10.96 55.88 25.21
N ASP A 479 -11.25 57.15 24.89
CA ASP A 479 -10.29 58.24 24.79
C ASP A 479 -10.41 59.21 25.96
N GLU A 480 -9.25 59.68 26.42
CA GLU A 480 -9.16 60.70 27.45
C GLU A 480 -8.08 61.72 27.10
N GLU A 481 -8.45 62.99 27.04
CA GLU A 481 -7.54 64.07 26.66
C GLU A 481 -7.67 65.27 27.60
N ARG A 482 -6.67 66.17 27.58
CA ARG A 482 -6.63 67.35 28.47
C ARG A 482 -6.38 68.63 27.68
N THR A 483 -7.09 69.70 28.03
CA THR A 483 -6.92 71.03 27.41
C THR A 483 -6.92 72.16 28.45
N ALA A 484 -6.42 73.33 28.06
CA ALA A 484 -6.48 74.53 28.87
C ALA A 484 -7.89 75.16 28.86
N PRO A 485 -8.29 75.93 29.88
CA PRO A 485 -9.57 76.66 29.87
C PRO A 485 -9.72 77.55 28.64
N GLY A 486 -10.88 77.43 27.96
CA GLY A 486 -11.19 78.18 26.74
C GLY A 486 -10.40 77.77 25.49
N ALA A 487 -9.51 76.78 25.57
CA ALA A 487 -8.76 76.27 24.42
C ALA A 487 -9.46 75.05 23.81
N ALA A 488 -9.83 75.14 22.53
CA ALA A 488 -10.36 74.01 21.79
C ALA A 488 -9.27 72.94 21.57
N ILE A 489 -9.68 71.67 21.59
CA ILE A 489 -8.82 70.51 21.34
C ILE A 489 -9.47 69.61 20.28
N THR A 490 -8.65 69.11 19.35
CA THR A 490 -9.07 68.12 18.35
C THR A 490 -8.42 66.78 18.68
N VAL A 491 -9.25 65.75 18.85
CA VAL A 491 -8.85 64.39 19.22
C VAL A 491 -9.11 63.46 18.04
N ASP A 492 -8.09 62.71 17.64
CA ASP A 492 -8.24 61.62 16.67
C ASP A 492 -8.62 60.33 17.38
N VAL A 493 -9.91 60.21 17.70
CA VAL A 493 -10.47 59.08 18.47
C VAL A 493 -10.35 57.73 17.78
N LEU A 494 -10.08 57.71 16.47
CA LEU A 494 -9.91 56.46 15.72
C LEU A 494 -8.44 55.98 15.71
N ALA A 495 -7.50 56.76 16.25
CA ALA A 495 -6.06 56.47 16.15
C ALA A 495 -5.63 55.24 16.96
N ASN A 496 -6.33 54.93 18.05
CA ASN A 496 -6.10 53.79 18.94
C ASN A 496 -7.13 52.67 18.73
N ASP A 497 -8.05 52.83 17.78
CA ASP A 497 -9.10 51.87 17.46
C ASP A 497 -8.60 50.79 16.49
N THR A 498 -9.15 49.59 16.58
CA THR A 498 -8.74 48.45 15.75
C THR A 498 -9.94 47.91 15.00
N ALA A 499 -9.88 47.96 13.67
CA ALA A 499 -10.89 47.34 12.79
C ALA A 499 -11.02 45.83 13.08
N GLY A 500 -12.21 45.27 12.87
CA GLY A 500 -12.46 43.85 13.10
C GLY A 500 -11.61 42.93 12.21
N SER A 501 -11.29 43.39 11.00
CA SER A 501 -10.35 42.75 10.07
C SER A 501 -9.83 43.76 9.04
N GLY A 502 -8.79 43.41 8.28
CA GLY A 502 -8.24 44.29 7.23
C GLY A 502 -9.19 44.56 6.06
N SER A 503 -10.16 43.67 5.80
CA SER A 503 -11.20 43.85 4.79
C SER A 503 -12.43 44.62 5.32
N GLN A 504 -12.50 44.85 6.64
CA GLN A 504 -13.58 45.54 7.34
C GLN A 504 -13.04 46.77 8.08
N ALA A 505 -12.39 47.67 7.34
CA ALA A 505 -11.85 48.90 7.90
C ALA A 505 -12.95 49.82 8.45
N LEU A 506 -12.65 50.56 9.52
CA LEU A 506 -13.50 51.64 10.03
C LEU A 506 -13.65 52.73 8.95
N VAL A 507 -14.84 53.31 8.83
CA VAL A 507 -15.15 54.39 7.89
C VAL A 507 -15.22 55.70 8.65
N PRO A 508 -14.16 56.54 8.65
CA PRO A 508 -14.10 57.71 9.53
C PRO A 508 -15.21 58.74 9.29
N SER A 509 -15.64 58.89 8.03
CA SER A 509 -16.74 59.78 7.64
C SER A 509 -18.11 59.32 8.16
N SER A 510 -18.22 58.11 8.69
CA SER A 510 -19.44 57.60 9.32
C SER A 510 -19.55 57.96 10.80
N LEU A 511 -18.50 58.52 11.41
CA LEU A 511 -18.47 58.78 12.84
C LEU A 511 -19.57 59.78 13.24
N LYS A 512 -20.35 59.40 14.26
CA LYS A 512 -21.36 60.23 14.90
C LYS A 512 -21.15 60.24 16.40
N ILE A 513 -21.56 61.32 17.05
CA ILE A 513 -21.49 61.51 18.49
C ILE A 513 -22.87 61.61 19.12
N ARG A 514 -22.98 61.19 20.39
CA ARG A 514 -24.18 61.32 21.21
C ARG A 514 -23.86 61.50 22.69
N SER A 515 -24.77 62.16 23.42
CA SER A 515 -24.77 62.24 24.88
C SER A 515 -26.18 62.44 25.39
N MET A 516 -26.50 61.85 26.54
CA MET A 516 -27.79 62.03 27.22
C MET A 516 -27.95 63.44 27.84
N GLN A 517 -26.86 64.21 27.92
CA GLN A 517 -26.85 65.55 28.53
C GLN A 517 -26.91 66.68 27.49
N ALA A 518 -26.90 66.34 26.20
CA ALA A 518 -26.94 67.35 25.16
C ALA A 518 -28.28 68.08 25.11
N THR A 519 -28.27 69.36 24.75
CA THR A 519 -29.49 70.17 24.59
C THR A 519 -29.94 70.32 23.15
N ASN A 520 -29.08 70.03 22.19
CA ASN A 520 -29.38 70.08 20.76
C ASN A 520 -29.87 68.71 20.22
N LEU A 521 -30.49 67.88 21.05
CA LEU A 521 -30.96 66.54 20.66
C LEU A 521 -31.97 66.56 19.49
N ALA A 522 -32.70 67.67 19.31
CA ALA A 522 -33.63 67.85 18.19
C ALA A 522 -32.93 67.99 16.82
N ASP A 523 -31.63 68.30 16.83
CA ASP A 523 -30.79 68.43 15.63
C ASP A 523 -30.07 67.09 15.29
N LEU A 524 -30.30 66.04 16.07
CA LEU A 524 -29.70 64.71 15.92
C LEU A 524 -30.67 63.74 15.21
N TRP A 525 -30.13 62.86 14.37
CA TRP A 525 -30.90 61.77 13.75
C TRP A 525 -30.68 60.49 14.56
N ASP A 526 -31.78 59.90 15.07
CA ASP A 526 -31.76 58.74 15.96
C ASP A 526 -30.86 58.91 17.20
N GLY A 527 -30.81 60.14 17.73
CA GLY A 527 -30.01 60.49 18.91
C GLY A 527 -28.49 60.58 18.67
N THR A 528 -28.03 60.56 17.41
CA THR A 528 -26.62 60.76 17.03
C THR A 528 -26.46 61.90 16.01
N GLY A 529 -25.28 62.52 15.93
CA GLY A 529 -25.01 63.56 14.94
C GLY A 529 -23.54 63.98 14.87
N GLU A 530 -23.24 65.04 14.13
CA GLU A 530 -21.87 65.57 13.96
C GLU A 530 -21.58 66.78 14.86
N ARG A 531 -22.59 67.31 15.56
CA ARG A 531 -22.46 68.44 16.48
C ARG A 531 -23.25 68.17 17.75
N LEU A 532 -22.64 68.39 18.90
CA LEU A 532 -23.22 68.10 20.20
C LEU A 532 -22.91 69.23 21.18
N VAL A 533 -23.94 69.82 21.80
CA VAL A 533 -23.80 70.89 22.78
C VAL A 533 -24.17 70.35 24.16
N VAL A 534 -23.20 70.27 25.06
CA VAL A 534 -23.39 69.83 26.46
C VAL A 534 -23.39 71.09 27.35
N PRO A 535 -24.53 71.46 27.95
CA PRO A 535 -24.65 72.69 28.71
C PRO A 535 -23.66 72.77 29.86
N SER A 536 -23.11 73.95 30.10
CA SER A 536 -22.13 74.21 31.17
C SER A 536 -20.79 73.47 31.01
N GLU A 537 -20.59 72.71 29.93
CA GLU A 537 -19.32 72.01 29.63
C GLU A 537 -18.70 72.53 28.33
N GLY A 538 -19.42 72.48 27.20
CA GLY A 538 -18.91 72.93 25.91
C GLY A 538 -19.58 72.29 24.69
N GLU A 539 -18.96 72.50 23.53
CA GLU A 539 -19.45 72.03 22.23
C GLU A 539 -18.47 71.03 21.59
N TYR A 540 -19.00 69.93 21.06
CA TYR A 540 -18.27 68.95 20.25
C TYR A 540 -18.69 69.04 18.78
N SER A 541 -17.74 68.87 17.86
CA SER A 541 -17.97 68.77 16.42
C SER A 541 -17.12 67.68 15.78
N VAL A 542 -17.67 66.95 14.82
CA VAL A 542 -17.02 65.84 14.10
C VAL A 542 -16.53 66.33 12.74
N ALA A 543 -15.28 66.00 12.38
CA ALA A 543 -14.72 66.26 11.06
C ALA A 543 -14.86 65.03 10.13
N GLN A 544 -14.74 65.23 8.81
CA GLN A 544 -14.88 64.14 7.82
C GLN A 544 -13.85 63.01 7.97
N ASN A 545 -12.70 63.31 8.59
CA ASN A 545 -11.65 62.33 8.88
C ASN A 545 -11.89 61.56 10.19
N GLY A 546 -13.02 61.75 10.87
CA GLY A 546 -13.38 61.07 12.11
C GLY A 546 -12.83 61.74 13.39
N SER A 547 -12.05 62.82 13.29
CA SER A 547 -11.59 63.52 14.50
C SER A 547 -12.71 64.34 15.15
N ILE A 548 -12.72 64.41 16.48
CA ILE A 548 -13.69 65.16 17.28
C ILE A 548 -13.02 66.40 17.86
N THR A 549 -13.60 67.58 17.64
CA THR A 549 -13.14 68.83 18.24
C THR A 549 -14.06 69.25 19.38
N PHE A 550 -13.50 69.41 20.58
CA PHE A 550 -14.20 69.96 21.75
C PHE A 550 -13.78 71.41 22.00
N THR A 551 -14.76 72.30 22.16
CA THR A 551 -14.57 73.70 22.55
C THR A 551 -15.24 73.92 23.91
N PRO A 552 -14.45 74.13 24.99
CA PRO A 552 -15.01 74.39 26.32
C PRO A 552 -15.90 75.63 26.34
N GLU A 553 -17.00 75.59 27.09
CA GLU A 553 -17.79 76.79 27.39
C GLU A 553 -16.96 77.75 28.26
N GLU A 554 -17.16 79.06 28.10
CA GLU A 554 -16.41 80.06 28.85
C GLU A 554 -16.60 79.86 30.37
N GLY A 555 -15.49 79.67 31.09
CA GLY A 555 -15.49 79.45 32.54
C GLY A 555 -15.63 77.99 32.97
N PHE A 556 -15.80 77.03 32.05
CA PHE A 556 -15.76 75.60 32.39
C PHE A 556 -14.34 75.16 32.78
N VAL A 557 -14.23 74.48 33.91
CA VAL A 557 -13.02 73.86 34.45
C VAL A 557 -13.42 72.53 35.09
N GLY A 558 -12.67 71.48 34.80
CA GLY A 558 -12.95 70.13 35.30
C GLY A 558 -13.12 69.10 34.18
N ARG A 559 -13.52 67.89 34.57
CA ARG A 559 -13.72 66.76 33.67
C ARG A 559 -15.12 66.83 33.05
N THR A 560 -15.22 66.74 31.73
CA THR A 560 -16.50 66.63 31.04
C THR A 560 -17.20 65.32 31.40
N SER A 561 -18.50 65.28 31.16
CA SER A 561 -19.22 64.03 31.13
C SER A 561 -18.84 63.24 29.87
N PRO A 562 -18.69 61.90 29.94
CA PRO A 562 -18.32 61.11 28.78
C PRO A 562 -19.38 61.22 27.66
N ILE A 563 -18.94 61.52 26.45
CA ILE A 563 -19.77 61.39 25.25
C ILE A 563 -19.50 60.04 24.59
N ILE A 564 -20.47 59.49 23.87
CA ILE A 564 -20.29 58.27 23.09
C ILE A 564 -20.09 58.65 21.63
N TYR A 565 -19.02 58.14 21.01
CA TYR A 565 -18.89 58.14 19.56
C TYR A 565 -19.24 56.75 19.01
N VAL A 566 -19.90 56.75 17.85
CA VAL A 566 -20.29 55.54 17.12
C VAL A 566 -19.70 55.66 15.72
N VAL A 567 -18.99 54.64 15.28
CA VAL A 567 -18.40 54.55 13.95
C VAL A 567 -18.80 53.24 13.31
N TRP A 568 -19.07 53.28 12.00
CA TRP A 568 -19.38 52.10 11.20
C TRP A 568 -18.12 51.67 10.45
N ASP A 569 -17.96 50.38 10.28
CA ASP A 569 -16.98 49.86 9.33
C ASP A 569 -17.53 49.83 7.89
N SER A 570 -16.67 49.42 6.95
CA SER A 570 -16.98 49.31 5.53
C SER A 570 -18.12 48.33 5.21
N GLN A 571 -18.51 47.49 6.17
CA GLN A 571 -19.60 46.52 6.06
C GLN A 571 -20.87 46.98 6.79
N GLY A 572 -20.86 48.16 7.40
CA GLY A 572 -22.02 48.74 8.07
C GLY A 572 -22.26 48.19 9.49
N ILE A 573 -21.28 47.55 10.14
CA ILE A 573 -21.42 47.16 11.54
C ILE A 573 -21.04 48.36 12.44
N PRO A 574 -21.95 48.85 13.30
CA PRO A 574 -21.64 49.92 14.23
C PRO A 574 -20.86 49.41 15.44
N THR A 575 -19.84 50.16 15.85
CA THR A 575 -19.17 49.98 17.16
C THR A 575 -19.07 51.34 17.85
N GLN A 576 -18.95 51.34 19.18
CA GLN A 576 -18.93 52.56 19.99
C GLN A 576 -17.88 52.51 21.09
N ALA A 577 -17.38 53.69 21.47
CA ALA A 577 -16.55 53.94 22.64
C ALA A 577 -16.82 55.36 23.15
N SER A 578 -16.17 55.75 24.25
CA SER A 578 -16.39 57.04 24.90
C SER A 578 -15.21 57.99 24.78
N LEU A 579 -15.51 59.29 24.76
CA LEU A 579 -14.51 60.36 24.82
C LEU A 579 -14.78 61.22 26.07
N THR A 580 -13.73 61.47 26.84
CA THR A 580 -13.75 62.40 27.99
C THR A 580 -12.64 63.43 27.87
N ILE A 581 -12.96 64.71 28.12
CA ILE A 581 -11.98 65.81 28.12
C ILE A 581 -11.84 66.39 29.52
N GLU A 582 -10.62 66.60 29.99
CA GLU A 582 -10.34 67.36 31.20
C GLU A 582 -9.87 68.77 30.86
N VAL A 583 -10.61 69.78 31.32
CA VAL A 583 -10.21 71.18 31.20
C VAL A 583 -9.46 71.58 32.47
N ASP A 584 -8.12 71.57 32.38
CA ASP A 584 -7.22 71.81 33.51
C ASP A 584 -6.47 73.16 33.36
N PRO A 585 -6.65 74.12 34.29
CA PRO A 585 -5.91 75.39 34.30
C PRO A 585 -4.38 75.24 34.35
N ALA A 586 -3.85 74.09 34.78
CA ALA A 586 -2.42 73.81 34.78
C ALA A 586 -1.86 73.51 33.38
N VAL A 587 -2.72 73.26 32.39
CA VAL A 587 -2.33 73.12 30.98
C VAL A 587 -2.10 74.52 30.42
N ALA A 588 -0.85 74.85 30.07
CA ALA A 588 -0.52 76.16 29.53
C ALA A 588 -1.10 76.33 28.12
N GLY A 589 -1.94 77.35 27.93
CA GLY A 589 -2.63 77.63 26.66
C GLY A 589 -1.67 77.96 25.51
N GLY A 590 -1.61 77.05 24.54
CA GLY A 590 -1.18 77.32 23.16
C GLY A 590 0.28 76.99 22.81
N GLY A 591 0.50 75.83 22.18
CA GLY A 591 1.70 75.57 21.39
C GLY A 591 2.05 74.09 21.18
N GLU A 592 1.60 73.56 20.04
CA GLU A 592 1.90 72.26 19.40
C GLU A 592 1.36 70.96 20.05
N PRO A 593 0.88 70.00 19.23
CA PRO A 593 0.48 68.70 19.72
C PRO A 593 1.71 68.02 20.30
N ARG A 594 1.69 67.84 21.62
CA ARG A 594 2.55 66.86 22.26
C ARG A 594 2.02 65.51 21.82
N THR A 595 2.58 64.96 20.74
CA THR A 595 2.52 63.52 20.49
C THR A 595 3.36 62.86 21.59
N ASP A 596 2.80 62.77 22.79
CA ASP A 596 3.23 61.76 23.75
C ASP A 596 2.45 60.51 23.35
N PRO A 597 3.08 59.51 22.69
CA PRO A 597 2.43 58.24 22.45
C PRO A 597 2.27 57.55 23.81
N SER A 598 1.18 57.86 24.49
CA SER A 598 0.66 57.08 25.61
C SER A 598 0.06 55.80 25.04
N GLY A 599 0.94 54.94 24.53
CA GLY A 599 0.59 53.70 23.87
C GLY A 599 1.83 52.82 23.74
N ILE A 600 1.61 51.51 23.65
CA ILE A 600 2.61 50.43 23.70
C ILE A 600 3.78 50.60 22.70
N ASN A 601 3.66 51.48 21.70
CA ASN A 601 4.75 51.87 20.79
C ASN A 601 5.97 52.51 21.49
N SER A 602 5.79 53.11 22.67
CA SER A 602 6.91 53.61 23.49
C SER A 602 7.71 52.47 24.16
N LEU A 603 7.12 51.27 24.31
CA LEU A 603 7.85 50.05 24.72
C LEU A 603 8.68 49.45 23.58
N LEU A 604 8.39 49.78 22.31
CA LEU A 604 9.20 49.34 21.16
C LEU A 604 10.33 50.30 20.79
N ALA A 605 10.21 51.61 21.09
CA ALA A 605 11.34 52.54 20.95
C ALA A 605 12.48 52.26 21.95
N GLY A 606 12.15 51.65 23.10
CA GLY A 606 13.11 51.15 24.09
C GLY A 606 13.89 49.89 23.67
N LEU A 607 13.57 49.29 22.52
CA LEU A 607 14.28 48.13 21.95
C LEU A 607 15.44 48.52 21.02
N LEU A 608 15.64 49.82 20.75
CA LEU A 608 16.84 50.31 20.07
C LEU A 608 17.85 50.84 21.12
N PRO A 609 19.08 50.29 21.17
CA PRO A 609 20.01 50.59 22.25
C PRO A 609 20.51 52.05 22.21
N ALA A 610 20.34 52.77 23.32
CA ALA A 610 20.77 54.17 23.50
C ALA A 610 22.29 54.37 23.71
N SER A 611 23.14 53.38 23.46
CA SER A 611 24.61 53.54 23.56
C SER A 611 25.39 52.75 22.50
N ARG A 612 26.53 53.31 22.05
CA ARG A 612 27.42 52.72 21.02
C ARG A 612 27.88 51.29 21.34
N SER A 613 27.91 50.91 22.61
CA SER A 613 28.36 49.58 23.06
C SER A 613 27.30 48.51 22.83
N THR A 614 26.01 48.86 22.99
CA THR A 614 24.89 47.91 22.91
C THR A 614 24.38 47.79 21.47
N SER A 615 24.56 48.81 20.63
CA SER A 615 24.34 48.73 19.17
C SER A 615 25.32 47.79 18.46
N VAL A 616 26.55 47.63 18.97
CA VAL A 616 27.50 46.64 18.46
C VAL A 616 27.03 45.23 18.79
N VAL A 617 26.54 44.98 20.01
CA VAL A 617 26.03 43.66 20.41
C VAL A 617 24.75 43.31 19.65
N PHE A 618 23.79 44.24 19.54
CA PHE A 618 22.56 44.02 18.78
C PHE A 618 22.83 43.83 17.28
N GLY A 619 23.72 44.64 16.69
CA GLY A 619 24.17 44.45 15.31
C GLY A 619 24.88 43.12 15.08
N THR A 620 25.68 42.65 16.05
CA THR A 620 26.36 41.35 15.98
C THR A 620 25.36 40.19 16.05
N VAL A 621 24.32 40.29 16.88
CA VAL A 621 23.26 39.27 16.98
C VAL A 621 22.42 39.21 15.72
N VAL A 622 22.04 40.36 15.14
CA VAL A 622 21.31 40.40 13.85
C VAL A 622 22.17 39.83 12.72
N LEU A 623 23.47 40.16 12.69
CA LEU A 623 24.40 39.61 11.71
C LEU A 623 24.56 38.08 11.85
N LEU A 624 24.61 37.56 13.09
CA LEU A 624 24.67 36.13 13.36
C LEU A 624 23.39 35.40 12.96
N LEU A 625 22.22 36.01 13.16
CA LEU A 625 20.93 35.43 12.74
C LEU A 625 20.79 35.41 11.22
N MET A 626 21.21 36.49 10.53
CA MET A 626 21.27 36.52 9.07
C MET A 626 22.26 35.48 8.53
N PHE A 627 23.43 35.34 9.16
CA PHE A 627 24.43 34.33 8.80
C PHE A 627 23.91 32.90 9.01
N ALA A 628 23.21 32.63 10.11
CA ALA A 628 22.57 31.34 10.36
C ALA A 628 21.48 31.03 9.33
N GLY A 629 20.65 32.01 8.96
CA GLY A 629 19.64 31.87 7.90
C GLY A 629 20.25 31.55 6.54
N VAL A 630 21.36 32.21 6.17
CA VAL A 630 22.09 31.94 4.92
C VAL A 630 22.72 30.54 4.94
N ILE A 631 23.26 30.09 6.07
CA ILE A 631 23.78 28.72 6.21
C ILE A 631 22.65 27.69 6.07
N SER A 632 21.49 27.90 6.70
CA SER A 632 20.35 26.99 6.58
C SER A 632 19.83 26.90 5.15
N LEU A 633 19.77 28.02 4.42
CA LEU A 633 19.41 28.04 3.00
C LEU A 633 20.46 27.32 2.14
N TRP A 634 21.75 27.47 2.46
CA TRP A 634 22.82 26.78 1.75
C TRP A 634 22.83 25.26 2.01
N ILE A 635 22.59 24.83 3.26
CA ILE A 635 22.44 23.41 3.62
C ILE A 635 21.21 22.82 2.93
N GLY A 636 20.06 23.51 2.97
CA GLY A 636 18.84 23.06 2.28
C GLY A 636 19.02 22.94 0.77
N SER A 637 19.67 23.93 0.13
CA SER A 637 19.99 23.88 -1.29
C SER A 637 20.97 22.76 -1.65
N ARG A 638 21.88 22.38 -0.74
CA ARG A 638 22.85 21.30 -0.96
C ARG A 638 22.22 19.92 -0.75
N MET A 639 21.31 19.78 0.23
CA MET A 639 20.52 18.57 0.41
C MET A 639 19.59 18.30 -0.78
N GLU A 640 19.02 19.35 -1.39
CA GLU A 640 18.20 19.19 -2.62
C GLU A 640 19.04 18.80 -3.84
N LEU A 641 20.30 19.24 -3.93
CA LEU A 641 21.23 18.79 -4.97
C LEU A 641 21.65 17.33 -4.76
N ASP A 642 22.03 16.94 -3.53
CA ASP A 642 22.37 15.55 -3.21
C ASP A 642 21.17 14.61 -3.39
N ARG A 643 19.92 15.09 -3.19
CA ARG A 643 18.69 14.31 -3.46
C ARG A 643 18.48 14.05 -4.95
N ARG A 644 18.84 14.99 -5.82
CA ARG A 644 18.73 14.85 -7.27
C ARG A 644 19.82 13.96 -7.86
N ASP A 645 21.02 13.98 -7.29
CA ASP A 645 22.12 13.08 -7.68
C ASP A 645 21.88 11.61 -7.28
N TRP A 646 20.82 11.30 -6.51
CA TRP A 646 20.40 9.93 -6.17
C TRP A 646 19.18 9.46 -6.98
N GLU A 647 18.50 10.35 -7.71
CA GLU A 647 17.35 10.04 -8.56
C GLU A 647 17.75 9.86 -10.06
N ASP A 648 19.00 10.15 -10.42
CA ASP A 648 19.69 9.78 -11.68
C ASP A 648 20.63 8.58 -11.45
#